data_AF-Q4RVK6-F1
#
_entry.id   AF-Q4RVK6-F1
#
_cell.length_a   1.000
_cell.length_b   1.000
_cell.length_c   1.000
_cell.angle_alpha   90.00
_cell.angle_beta   90.00
_cell.angle_gamma   90.00
#
_symmetry.space_group_name_H-M   'P 1'
#
loop_
_entity.id
_entity.type
_entity.pdbx_description
1 polymer ?
#
loop_
_entity_poly.entity_id
_entity_poly.type
_entity_poly.pdbx_seq_one_letter_code
_entity_poly.pdbx_strand_id
1 'polypeptide(L)'
;MLTQNLTKERLRLEEELRVVRQERDNLKLSQDSVDEESATQISELHIQLQNSTRRTAEFQALVNDLTKEREKLIKEIEKIQTQSIETSMMAQESQSHYNELVLERDSLLSKLKLLEQDKSRHQRLEDELTRIKVTLETEIRNKQRLQDEKNAIHKDLSHLKNQFELREREIRQCNSDKDKAGRDNLSLKNEIEKLVRELKTVEERYKSRLLISEKEASDLALKRDALEREIQRLRQRPANMSKQTQTNEKIPSVDPSKLLFDGVRRKVTAHQLCDCGVITKATLEQLLTGRKTVDEVAVDIQLYLKGTGIIAGMVTRSHGKMPFTEAKNNNLLTPESALKLLEAQAATGYIVDPEFNERMSVDAACSRGIVDTEDRDTLVTAEAACTGFKDPYTGKVLSVGQACKQGRINKDTAIRLLQAQESVGGILDPVLSVFLPKDQALDRTLIDEELYTALTKKPTCYLDPATGEKITYSDLRKICTVDLVSGLLLLSAPEKAMTVKGLRGNVPVKELVASGLLDETDSQKLSSKEIEEKLKSYLYGSTCIAGIYDEVKDRIMPFYQAMKEGLLMRGTTLELLEAQAASGFIVDPVNNVFLTVEEASKKGLIGHEFKNKLLSAEKAVTGYKDPETGKIISLFQAIEKDLVEKGHGIRLLEAQIASGGIIDPKESHRIDVSVAYKRGYFDEEMNEILSYEGDDTKGFFDPNTQENLTYLQLKERCITSPKTGLVLLPLKDKKKIQKSEESRSNVLRKRRVVIVDPDTGLEMSVREAYHKELIDYDTFLDLSEQECEWEEITIKGSDGTTRLVVVDRKTGTQYDVKDCLERGIVDQKSFDQYRAGTITLTQFADQITHKTSTTELTIAASNVEDMATCSSPTQLTPSSPTVRKRFSSISITVSPPEMFDDHSPVAAIFDTETLEKITITEGLRRGIVDTLTAQRLLEAQACTGGLINPSTSERLSLQDAVHQGIIDESMASKLKPAQKASAGFEDVKIKRKMSVAEAVKEAWLPYEAGQRFLEFQYLTGGLIEPGSGQRISIEEAIRRGWLDGQGAQKLQDTRNHQKNLTCPKTKLKISYKEAMDGCMVEESNGMKMLQASSVSSKGISSPYNVSNPGSRSGSRAGSLAGSRNGSRRGSVDYSSTYTYSFSSSS
;
A
#
# COMPACT_ATOMS: atom_id res chain seq x y z
N MET A 1 181.33 104.33 15.66
CA MET A 1 180.55 103.37 16.46
C MET A 1 179.22 104.01 16.86
N LEU A 2 178.22 103.99 15.96
CA LEU A 2 176.78 104.18 16.28
C LEU A 2 175.83 103.77 15.13
N THR A 3 176.37 103.37 13.97
CA THR A 3 175.59 103.18 12.73
C THR A 3 175.30 101.71 12.36
N GLN A 4 175.74 100.72 13.15
CA GLN A 4 175.51 99.30 12.84
C GLN A 4 174.40 98.63 13.66
N ASN A 5 173.95 99.20 14.79
CA ASN A 5 172.90 98.59 15.63
C ASN A 5 171.47 98.99 15.23
N LEU A 6 171.28 100.16 14.59
CA LEU A 6 169.93 100.66 14.23
C LEU A 6 169.31 99.93 13.02
N THR A 7 170.12 99.38 12.11
CA THR A 7 169.61 98.73 10.89
C THR A 7 169.07 97.32 11.14
N LYS A 8 169.52 96.66 12.22
CA LYS A 8 169.10 95.29 12.55
C LYS A 8 167.73 95.24 13.24
N GLU A 9 167.41 96.26 14.04
CA GLU A 9 166.12 96.39 14.72
C GLU A 9 164.97 96.70 13.75
N ARG A 10 165.20 97.55 12.74
CA ARG A 10 164.15 97.94 11.78
C ARG A 10 163.63 96.75 10.97
N LEU A 11 164.52 95.86 10.52
CA LEU A 11 164.15 94.68 9.72
C LEU A 11 163.33 93.67 10.53
N ARG A 12 163.55 93.58 11.86
CA ARG A 12 162.77 92.68 12.72
C ARG A 12 161.33 93.17 12.91
N LEU A 13 161.15 94.48 13.08
CA LEU A 13 159.83 95.09 13.24
C LEU A 13 158.99 95.08 11.96
N GLU A 14 159.61 95.17 10.78
CA GLU A 14 158.90 95.09 9.49
C GLU A 14 158.36 93.67 9.21
N GLU A 15 159.06 92.63 9.66
CA GLU A 15 158.60 91.23 9.52
C GLU A 15 157.43 90.92 10.46
N GLU A 16 157.49 91.36 11.73
CA GLU A 16 156.40 91.17 12.71
C GLU A 16 155.10 91.86 12.27
N LEU A 17 155.19 93.04 11.64
CA LEU A 17 154.01 93.79 11.18
C LEU A 17 153.31 93.12 9.98
N ARG A 18 154.03 92.32 9.19
CA ARG A 18 153.47 91.57 8.06
C ARG A 18 152.67 90.35 8.53
N VAL A 19 153.15 89.66 9.56
CA VAL A 19 152.47 88.49 10.14
C VAL A 19 151.13 88.89 10.76
N VAL A 20 151.10 89.98 11.55
CA VAL A 20 149.87 90.44 12.22
C VAL A 20 148.77 90.86 11.23
N ARG A 21 149.13 91.44 10.08
CA ARG A 21 148.13 91.79 9.05
C ARG A 21 147.49 90.56 8.42
N GLN A 22 148.27 89.50 8.19
CA GLN A 22 147.78 88.27 7.60
C GLN A 22 146.86 87.50 8.57
N GLU A 23 147.16 87.53 9.88
CA GLU A 23 146.27 86.95 10.89
C GLU A 23 144.95 87.71 11.01
N ARG A 24 144.97 89.05 10.96
CA ARG A 24 143.75 89.88 11.01
C ARG A 24 142.83 89.61 9.81
N ASP A 25 143.38 89.50 8.62
CA ASP A 25 142.58 89.34 7.41
C ASP A 25 141.96 87.92 7.33
N ASN A 26 142.65 86.90 7.86
CA ASN A 26 142.08 85.55 8.02
C ASN A 26 140.96 85.49 9.07
N LEU A 27 141.09 86.21 10.20
CA LEU A 27 140.04 86.25 11.23
C LEU A 27 138.76 86.92 10.71
N LYS A 28 138.89 87.97 9.88
CA LYS A 28 137.74 88.68 9.34
C LYS A 28 136.92 87.83 8.36
N LEU A 29 137.58 87.06 7.50
CA LEU A 29 136.94 86.10 6.58
C LEU A 29 136.21 84.97 7.33
N SER A 30 136.74 84.52 8.48
CA SER A 30 136.07 83.51 9.31
C SER A 30 134.85 84.04 10.07
N GLN A 31 134.80 85.34 10.36
CA GLN A 31 133.68 85.94 11.08
C GLN A 31 132.50 86.24 10.14
N ASP A 32 132.79 86.74 8.93
CA ASP A 32 131.76 87.02 7.93
C ASP A 32 131.06 85.72 7.45
N SER A 33 131.75 84.57 7.43
CA SER A 33 131.11 83.28 7.07
C SER A 33 130.18 82.74 8.17
N VAL A 34 130.49 82.99 9.45
CA VAL A 34 129.67 82.52 10.58
C VAL A 34 128.41 83.38 10.75
N ASP A 35 128.51 84.68 10.46
CA ASP A 35 127.36 85.59 10.52
C ASP A 35 126.35 85.33 9.37
N GLU A 36 126.81 84.86 8.20
CA GLU A 36 125.93 84.50 7.07
C GLU A 36 125.20 83.16 7.31
N GLU A 37 125.89 82.15 7.86
CA GLU A 37 125.25 80.87 8.24
C GLU A 37 124.22 81.04 9.36
N SER A 38 124.52 81.85 10.39
CA SER A 38 123.57 82.09 11.49
C SER A 38 122.31 82.87 11.06
N ALA A 39 122.42 83.81 10.11
CA ALA A 39 121.28 84.53 9.56
C ALA A 39 120.32 83.62 8.78
N THR A 40 120.84 82.65 8.02
CA THR A 40 120.00 81.68 7.28
C THR A 40 119.24 80.74 8.22
N GLN A 41 119.88 80.25 9.29
CA GLN A 41 119.24 79.40 10.30
C GLN A 41 118.10 80.10 11.06
N ILE A 42 118.26 81.39 11.38
CA ILE A 42 117.21 82.17 12.04
C ILE A 42 116.00 82.37 11.12
N SER A 43 116.22 82.60 9.82
CA SER A 43 115.15 82.76 8.84
C SER A 43 114.35 81.45 8.66
N GLU A 44 115.05 80.30 8.61
CA GLU A 44 114.40 78.99 8.50
C GLU A 44 113.57 78.63 9.74
N LEU A 45 114.08 78.91 10.94
CA LEU A 45 113.33 78.73 12.19
C LEU A 45 112.10 79.64 12.28
N HIS A 46 112.18 80.88 11.76
CA HIS A 46 111.05 81.80 11.75
C HIS A 46 109.91 81.29 10.83
N ILE A 47 110.26 80.73 9.67
CA ILE A 47 109.30 80.12 8.74
C ILE A 47 108.66 78.87 9.37
N GLN A 48 109.43 78.03 10.07
CA GLN A 48 108.87 76.88 10.80
C GLN A 48 107.90 77.32 11.92
N LEU A 49 108.25 78.35 12.69
CA LEU A 49 107.38 78.88 13.73
C LEU A 49 106.07 79.41 13.15
N GLN A 50 106.14 80.21 12.08
CA GLN A 50 104.96 80.76 11.41
C GLN A 50 104.04 79.66 10.84
N ASN A 51 104.62 78.61 10.25
CA ASN A 51 103.87 77.44 9.77
C ASN A 51 103.22 76.65 10.93
N SER A 52 103.92 76.52 12.06
CA SER A 52 103.38 75.87 13.27
C SER A 52 102.21 76.67 13.84
N THR A 53 102.34 78.00 13.95
CA THR A 53 101.27 78.89 14.43
C THR A 53 100.05 78.88 13.50
N ARG A 54 100.25 78.77 12.19
CA ARG A 54 99.14 78.62 11.24
C ARG A 54 98.40 77.30 11.45
N ARG A 55 99.13 76.19 11.61
CA ARG A 55 98.53 74.87 11.88
C ARG A 55 97.78 74.82 13.21
N THR A 56 98.30 75.42 14.27
CA THR A 56 97.58 75.49 15.55
C THR A 56 96.31 76.33 15.44
N ALA A 57 96.31 77.43 14.67
CA ALA A 57 95.09 78.19 14.40
C ALA A 57 94.06 77.37 13.58
N GLU A 58 94.51 76.63 12.56
CA GLU A 58 93.67 75.73 11.77
C GLU A 58 93.06 74.59 12.64
N PHE A 59 93.85 73.99 13.55
CA PHE A 59 93.33 72.99 14.49
C PHE A 59 92.36 73.59 15.51
N GLN A 60 92.62 74.79 16.02
CA GLN A 60 91.71 75.48 16.94
C GLN A 60 90.35 75.77 16.28
N ALA A 61 90.37 76.17 14.99
CA ALA A 61 89.16 76.36 14.19
C ALA A 61 88.39 75.03 14.02
N LEU A 62 89.08 73.94 13.67
CA LEU A 62 88.46 72.63 13.52
C LEU A 62 87.86 72.10 14.83
N VAL A 63 88.54 72.31 15.97
CA VAL A 63 88.02 71.96 17.30
C VAL A 63 86.76 72.75 17.61
N ASN A 64 86.72 74.05 17.27
CA ASN A 64 85.53 74.88 17.47
C ASN A 64 84.35 74.47 16.56
N ASP A 65 84.62 74.00 15.34
CA ASP A 65 83.57 73.49 14.46
C ASP A 65 83.04 72.13 14.95
N LEU A 66 83.92 71.24 15.41
CA LEU A 66 83.55 69.96 16.02
C LEU A 66 82.75 70.14 17.32
N THR A 67 83.06 71.14 18.16
CA THR A 67 82.28 71.40 19.38
C THR A 67 80.89 71.93 19.06
N LYS A 68 80.75 72.79 18.05
CA LYS A 68 79.42 73.25 17.57
C LYS A 68 78.58 72.12 17.01
N GLU A 69 79.17 71.23 16.21
CA GLU A 69 78.45 70.05 15.69
C GLU A 69 78.04 69.10 16.82
N ARG A 70 78.91 68.90 17.83
CA ARG A 70 78.55 68.13 19.03
C ARG A 70 77.36 68.73 19.77
N GLU A 71 77.32 70.05 19.95
CA GLU A 71 76.18 70.73 20.61
C GLU A 71 74.88 70.61 19.81
N LYS A 72 74.94 70.70 18.47
CA LYS A 72 73.76 70.47 17.62
C LYS A 72 73.26 69.04 17.76
N LEU A 73 74.15 68.06 17.70
CA LEU A 73 73.81 66.64 17.86
C LEU A 73 73.18 66.36 19.23
N ILE A 74 73.68 66.98 20.31
CA ILE A 74 73.08 66.84 21.64
C ILE A 74 71.64 67.36 21.65
N LYS A 75 71.39 68.54 21.08
CA LYS A 75 70.01 69.10 21.00
C LYS A 75 69.09 68.25 20.13
N GLU A 76 69.61 67.65 19.07
CA GLU A 76 68.83 66.78 18.20
C GLU A 76 68.51 65.44 18.89
N ILE A 77 69.45 64.89 19.66
CA ILE A 77 69.23 63.72 20.51
C ILE A 77 68.17 64.01 21.59
N GLU A 78 68.25 65.16 22.27
CA GLU A 78 67.24 65.57 23.28
C GLU A 78 65.85 65.75 22.67
N LYS A 79 65.77 66.31 21.45
CA LYS A 79 64.51 66.44 20.72
C LYS A 79 63.94 65.07 20.34
N ILE A 80 64.78 64.15 19.85
CA ILE A 80 64.38 62.79 19.51
C ILE A 80 63.94 62.02 20.76
N GLN A 81 64.63 62.20 21.90
CA GLN A 81 64.22 61.59 23.17
C GLN A 81 62.85 62.09 23.64
N THR A 82 62.62 63.41 23.59
CA THR A 82 61.32 63.98 23.97
C THR A 82 60.19 63.44 23.09
N GLN A 83 60.39 63.38 21.77
CA GLN A 83 59.43 62.79 20.84
C GLN A 83 59.21 61.29 21.07
N SER A 84 60.27 60.55 21.43
CA SER A 84 60.18 59.13 21.77
C SER A 84 59.37 58.89 23.05
N ILE A 85 59.46 59.79 24.03
CA ILE A 85 58.69 59.69 25.28
C ILE A 85 57.22 60.00 25.02
N GLU A 86 56.90 61.05 24.28
CA GLU A 86 55.51 61.40 23.91
C GLU A 86 54.83 60.29 23.10
N THR A 87 55.54 59.73 22.11
CA THR A 87 55.02 58.59 21.33
C THR A 87 54.85 57.34 22.19
N SER A 88 55.73 57.08 23.15
CA SER A 88 55.57 55.98 24.10
C SER A 88 54.37 56.17 25.03
N MET A 89 54.11 57.40 25.48
CA MET A 89 52.94 57.72 26.32
C MET A 89 51.63 57.56 25.54
N MET A 90 51.57 58.07 24.30
CA MET A 90 50.41 57.87 23.42
C MET A 90 50.17 56.39 23.10
N ALA A 91 51.24 55.62 22.88
CA ALA A 91 51.15 54.18 22.69
C ALA A 91 50.58 53.49 23.94
N GLN A 92 51.01 53.89 25.14
CA GLN A 92 50.50 53.32 26.39
C GLN A 92 49.03 53.67 26.66
N GLU A 93 48.61 54.91 26.39
CA GLU A 93 47.20 55.33 26.51
C GLU A 93 46.29 54.60 25.51
N SER A 94 46.75 54.43 24.27
CA SER A 94 46.03 53.66 23.26
C SER A 94 45.94 52.17 23.63
N GLN A 95 46.99 51.61 24.22
CA GLN A 95 47.00 50.24 24.72
C GLN A 95 46.01 50.07 25.89
N SER A 96 45.88 51.07 26.77
CA SER A 96 44.89 51.05 27.85
C SER A 96 43.46 51.10 27.32
N HIS A 97 43.17 52.01 26.38
CA HIS A 97 41.85 52.08 25.73
C HIS A 97 41.52 50.78 24.97
N TYR A 98 42.51 50.19 24.30
CA TYR A 98 42.35 48.90 23.63
C TYR A 98 41.98 47.80 24.64
N ASN A 99 42.67 47.74 25.79
CA ASN A 99 42.37 46.76 26.83
C ASN A 99 40.96 46.93 27.41
N GLU A 100 40.51 48.18 27.62
CA GLU A 100 39.13 48.46 28.06
C GLU A 100 38.09 48.00 27.03
N LEU A 101 38.32 48.29 25.74
CA LEU A 101 37.45 47.83 24.66
C LEU A 101 37.40 46.30 24.53
N VAL A 102 38.53 45.61 24.78
CA VAL A 102 38.57 44.14 24.81
C VAL A 102 37.74 43.61 25.98
N LEU A 103 37.83 44.22 27.17
CA LEU A 103 37.02 43.82 28.32
C LEU A 103 35.51 44.04 28.07
N GLU A 104 35.13 45.16 27.46
CA GLU A 104 33.72 45.39 27.07
C GLU A 104 33.24 44.40 26.02
N ARG A 105 34.07 44.11 25.01
CA ARG A 105 33.78 43.10 23.99
C ARG A 105 33.56 41.73 24.63
N ASP A 106 34.43 41.31 25.53
CA ASP A 106 34.35 40.00 26.19
C ASP A 106 33.12 39.91 27.12
N SER A 107 32.76 41.01 27.77
CA SER A 107 31.53 41.14 28.56
C SER A 107 30.26 41.04 27.69
N LEU A 108 30.25 41.72 26.54
CA LEU A 108 29.14 41.65 25.58
C LEU A 108 29.03 40.26 24.94
N LEU A 109 30.16 39.64 24.61
CA LEU A 109 30.21 38.27 24.08
C LEU A 109 29.61 37.28 25.08
N SER A 110 29.90 37.45 26.37
CA SER A 110 29.34 36.63 27.45
C SER A 110 27.82 36.80 27.58
N LYS A 111 27.31 38.04 27.47
CA LYS A 111 25.86 38.31 27.45
C LYS A 111 25.17 37.74 26.22
N LEU A 112 25.81 37.82 25.06
CA LEU A 112 25.28 37.29 23.80
C LEU A 112 25.17 35.76 23.87
N LYS A 113 26.20 35.10 24.42
CA LYS A 113 26.18 33.65 24.69
C LYS A 113 25.05 33.24 25.64
N LEU A 114 24.78 34.04 26.68
CA LEU A 114 23.67 33.78 27.61
C LEU A 114 22.31 33.94 26.92
N LEU A 115 22.12 34.99 26.11
CA LEU A 115 20.89 35.19 25.32
C LEU A 115 20.68 34.09 24.29
N GLU A 116 21.75 33.59 23.66
CA GLU A 116 21.68 32.47 22.73
C GLU A 116 21.30 31.16 23.44
N GLN A 117 21.81 30.96 24.66
CA GLN A 117 21.40 29.85 25.51
C GLN A 117 19.91 29.95 25.90
N ASP A 118 19.43 31.13 26.29
CA ASP A 118 18.01 31.37 26.60
C ASP A 118 17.10 31.18 25.37
N LYS A 119 17.54 31.62 24.19
CA LYS A 119 16.85 31.38 22.92
C LYS A 119 16.75 29.88 22.63
N SER A 120 17.84 29.14 22.82
CA SER A 120 17.84 27.67 22.66
C SER A 120 16.90 26.97 23.64
N ARG A 121 16.75 27.53 24.85
CA ARG A 121 15.82 27.02 25.87
C ARG A 121 14.37 27.32 25.50
N HIS A 122 14.07 28.52 25.02
CA HIS A 122 12.74 28.87 24.51
C HIS A 122 12.34 27.99 23.33
N GLN A 123 13.24 27.79 22.36
CA GLN A 123 12.99 26.92 21.21
C GLN A 123 12.66 25.48 21.64
N ARG A 124 13.40 24.95 22.62
CA ARG A 124 13.11 23.61 23.17
C ARG A 124 11.72 23.53 23.82
N LEU A 125 11.30 24.56 24.55
CA LEU A 125 9.96 24.62 25.15
C LEU A 125 8.86 24.73 24.09
N GLU A 126 9.07 25.48 23.01
CA GLU A 126 8.14 25.54 21.88
C GLU A 126 8.04 24.20 21.14
N ASP A 127 9.17 23.53 20.92
CA ASP A 127 9.20 22.21 20.28
C ASP A 127 8.55 21.13 21.18
N GLU A 128 8.67 21.24 22.50
CA GLU A 128 7.93 20.38 23.44
C GLU A 128 6.43 20.65 23.39
N LEU A 129 6.02 21.91 23.37
CA LEU A 129 4.61 22.30 23.31
C LEU A 129 3.95 21.82 22.01
N THR A 130 4.66 21.91 20.88
CA THR A 130 4.17 21.39 19.60
C THR A 130 4.05 19.86 19.61
N ARG A 131 5.02 19.13 20.19
CA ARG A 131 4.92 17.66 20.36
C ARG A 131 3.74 17.25 21.24
N ILE A 132 3.52 17.94 22.36
CA ILE A 132 2.37 17.69 23.26
C ILE A 132 1.06 17.95 22.51
N LYS A 133 0.97 19.05 21.73
CA LYS A 133 -0.20 19.37 20.93
C LYS A 133 -0.53 18.28 19.91
N VAL A 134 0.46 17.80 19.15
CA VAL A 134 0.28 16.70 18.18
C VAL A 134 -0.19 15.43 18.89
N THR A 135 0.40 15.11 20.04
CA THR A 135 0.01 13.95 20.84
C THR A 135 -1.44 14.06 21.31
N LEU A 136 -1.85 15.23 21.81
CA LEU A 136 -3.23 15.50 22.23
C LEU A 136 -4.21 15.37 21.06
N GLU A 137 -3.88 15.88 19.88
CA GLU A 137 -4.70 15.74 18.67
C GLU A 137 -4.82 14.28 18.22
N THR A 138 -3.77 13.48 18.37
CA THR A 138 -3.84 12.03 18.10
C THR A 138 -4.71 11.29 19.11
N GLU A 139 -4.66 11.66 20.39
CA GLU A 139 -5.51 11.09 21.44
C GLU A 139 -6.98 11.47 21.25
N ILE A 140 -7.28 12.71 20.84
CA ILE A 140 -8.65 13.13 20.50
C ILE A 140 -9.18 12.31 19.31
N ARG A 141 -8.37 12.10 18.26
CA ARG A 141 -8.75 11.25 17.12
C ARG A 141 -8.97 9.79 17.53
N ASN A 142 -8.11 9.24 18.39
CA ASN A 142 -8.28 7.88 18.93
C ASN A 142 -9.56 7.76 19.76
N LYS A 143 -9.86 8.76 20.61
CA LYS A 143 -11.09 8.81 21.39
C LYS A 143 -12.32 8.84 20.48
N GLN A 144 -12.29 9.62 19.40
CA GLN A 144 -13.38 9.66 18.43
C GLN A 144 -13.57 8.29 17.76
N ARG A 145 -12.49 7.64 17.30
CA ARG A 145 -12.55 6.30 16.70
C ARG A 145 -13.15 5.27 17.66
N LEU A 146 -12.72 5.27 18.93
CA LEU A 146 -13.26 4.37 19.94
C LEU A 146 -14.74 4.65 20.24
N GLN A 147 -15.16 5.91 20.18
CA GLN A 147 -16.57 6.28 20.32
C GLN A 147 -17.41 5.80 19.13
N ASP A 148 -16.86 5.89 17.92
CA ASP A 148 -17.52 5.40 16.70
C ASP A 148 -17.61 3.86 16.69
N GLU A 149 -16.54 3.15 17.10
CA GLU A 149 -16.55 1.70 17.31
C GLU A 149 -17.58 1.28 18.36
N LYS A 150 -17.65 2.00 19.49
CA LYS A 150 -18.67 1.77 20.52
C LYS A 150 -20.09 1.94 19.96
N ASN A 151 -20.32 2.99 19.16
CA ASN A 151 -21.62 3.24 18.53
C ASN A 151 -21.97 2.17 17.49
N ALA A 152 -20.99 1.68 16.72
CA ALA A 152 -21.18 0.59 15.77
C ALA A 152 -21.56 -0.71 16.48
N ILE A 153 -20.80 -1.09 17.51
CA ILE A 153 -21.09 -2.29 18.33
C ILE A 153 -22.49 -2.18 18.96
N HIS A 154 -22.90 -0.99 19.41
CA HIS A 154 -24.24 -0.79 19.97
C HIS A 154 -25.35 -0.99 18.93
N LYS A 155 -25.14 -0.49 17.68
CA LYS A 155 -26.07 -0.72 16.57
C LYS A 155 -26.15 -2.20 16.21
N ASP A 156 -25.01 -2.88 16.13
CA ASP A 156 -24.97 -4.32 15.82
C ASP A 156 -25.67 -5.15 16.90
N LEU A 157 -25.45 -4.82 18.18
CA LEU A 157 -26.15 -5.44 19.31
C LEU A 157 -27.67 -5.20 19.22
N SER A 158 -28.09 -3.98 18.89
CA SER A 158 -29.51 -3.66 18.72
C SER A 158 -30.12 -4.40 17.53
N HIS A 159 -29.40 -4.51 16.41
CA HIS A 159 -29.84 -5.26 15.26
C HIS A 159 -29.99 -6.76 15.58
N LEU A 160 -28.99 -7.35 16.24
CA LEU A 160 -29.03 -8.75 16.65
C LEU A 160 -30.16 -9.03 17.63
N LYS A 161 -30.43 -8.10 18.56
CA LYS A 161 -31.57 -8.18 19.48
C LYS A 161 -32.89 -8.17 18.72
N ASN A 162 -33.08 -7.24 17.79
CA ASN A 162 -34.30 -7.18 16.97
C ASN A 162 -34.50 -8.45 16.12
N GLN A 163 -33.41 -8.99 15.57
CA GLN A 163 -33.44 -10.22 14.79
C GLN A 163 -33.81 -11.43 15.65
N PHE A 164 -33.28 -11.50 16.88
CA PHE A 164 -33.65 -12.54 17.83
C PHE A 164 -35.12 -12.44 18.25
N GLU A 165 -35.61 -11.24 18.55
CA GLU A 165 -37.02 -11.02 18.89
C GLU A 165 -37.98 -11.35 17.73
N LEU A 166 -37.56 -11.08 16.49
CA LEU A 166 -38.31 -11.46 15.29
C LEU A 166 -38.36 -12.99 15.14
N ARG A 167 -37.20 -13.65 15.21
CA ARG A 167 -37.08 -15.13 15.20
C ARG A 167 -37.93 -15.77 16.29
N GLU A 168 -37.92 -15.21 17.49
CA GLU A 168 -38.69 -15.71 18.61
C GLU A 168 -40.20 -15.58 18.36
N ARG A 169 -40.65 -14.44 17.80
CA ARG A 169 -42.05 -14.26 17.36
C ARG A 169 -42.45 -15.25 16.27
N GLU A 170 -41.61 -15.46 15.26
CA GLU A 170 -41.85 -16.43 14.19
C GLU A 170 -41.97 -17.87 14.73
N ILE A 171 -41.10 -18.26 15.67
CA ILE A 171 -41.16 -19.58 16.32
C ILE A 171 -42.45 -19.73 17.13
N ARG A 172 -42.86 -18.70 17.89
CA ARG A 172 -44.12 -18.72 18.64
C ARG A 172 -45.33 -18.85 17.70
N GLN A 173 -45.31 -18.12 16.58
CA GLN A 173 -46.36 -18.20 15.56
C GLN A 173 -46.41 -19.60 14.93
N CYS A 174 -45.26 -20.16 14.53
CA CYS A 174 -45.16 -21.49 13.95
C CYS A 174 -45.68 -22.58 14.91
N ASN A 175 -45.35 -22.48 16.21
CA ASN A 175 -45.87 -23.41 17.22
C ASN A 175 -47.40 -23.28 17.38
N SER A 176 -47.94 -22.07 17.40
CA SER A 176 -49.39 -21.83 17.47
C SER A 176 -50.13 -22.41 16.24
N ASP A 177 -49.57 -22.21 15.04
CA ASP A 177 -50.14 -22.72 13.80
C ASP A 177 -50.06 -24.25 13.75
N LYS A 178 -48.97 -24.85 14.26
CA LYS A 178 -48.83 -26.30 14.41
C LYS A 178 -49.86 -26.88 15.38
N ASP A 179 -50.11 -26.21 16.51
CA ASP A 179 -51.12 -26.64 17.47
C ASP A 179 -52.54 -26.52 16.90
N LYS A 180 -52.81 -25.46 16.13
CA LYS A 180 -54.08 -25.29 15.41
C LYS A 180 -54.28 -26.39 14.37
N ALA A 181 -53.28 -26.64 13.53
CA ALA A 181 -53.30 -27.73 12.56
C ALA A 181 -53.45 -29.11 13.23
N GLY A 182 -52.84 -29.31 14.41
CA GLY A 182 -53.03 -30.51 15.22
C GLY A 182 -54.47 -30.71 15.68
N ARG A 183 -55.14 -29.63 16.13
CA ARG A 183 -56.57 -29.67 16.49
C ARG A 183 -57.46 -29.94 15.29
N ASP A 184 -57.18 -29.29 14.15
CA ASP A 184 -57.95 -29.47 12.92
C ASP A 184 -57.79 -30.90 12.37
N ASN A 185 -56.58 -31.46 12.39
CA ASN A 185 -56.33 -32.86 12.04
C ASN A 185 -57.09 -33.84 12.95
N LEU A 186 -57.15 -33.57 14.25
CA LEU A 186 -57.91 -34.42 15.17
C LEU A 186 -59.42 -34.35 14.89
N SER A 187 -59.93 -33.16 14.60
CA SER A 187 -61.33 -32.94 14.21
C SER A 187 -61.68 -33.67 12.90
N LEU A 188 -60.84 -33.50 11.87
CA LEU A 188 -61.00 -34.17 10.58
C LEU A 188 -60.91 -35.70 10.72
N LYS A 189 -59.99 -36.21 11.54
CA LYS A 189 -59.90 -37.65 11.80
C LYS A 189 -61.17 -38.20 12.44
N ASN A 190 -61.74 -37.48 13.41
CA ASN A 190 -63.00 -37.86 14.05
C ASN A 190 -64.17 -37.83 13.06
N GLU A 191 -64.23 -36.82 12.17
CA GLU A 191 -65.27 -36.73 11.15
C GLU A 191 -65.11 -37.81 10.08
N ILE A 192 -63.89 -38.14 9.67
CA ILE A 192 -63.59 -39.27 8.78
C ILE A 192 -64.06 -40.59 9.41
N GLU A 193 -63.75 -40.84 10.68
CA GLU A 193 -64.22 -42.06 11.39
C GLU A 193 -65.75 -42.13 11.50
N LYS A 194 -66.42 -40.99 11.63
CA LYS A 194 -67.88 -40.90 11.63
C LYS A 194 -68.45 -41.17 10.23
N LEU A 195 -67.92 -40.52 9.21
CA LEU A 195 -68.33 -40.72 7.81
C LEU A 195 -68.10 -42.16 7.35
N VAL A 196 -66.98 -42.79 7.72
CA VAL A 196 -66.71 -44.21 7.44
C VAL A 196 -67.75 -45.12 8.09
N ARG A 197 -68.17 -44.83 9.34
CA ARG A 197 -69.26 -45.57 9.99
C ARG A 197 -70.58 -45.37 9.25
N GLU A 198 -70.93 -44.14 8.87
CA GLU A 198 -72.15 -43.85 8.11
C GLU A 198 -72.15 -44.57 6.76
N LEU A 199 -71.04 -44.52 6.02
CA LEU A 199 -70.85 -45.21 4.74
C LEU A 199 -71.09 -46.71 4.88
N LYS A 200 -70.56 -47.34 5.95
CA LYS A 200 -70.78 -48.76 6.24
C LYS A 200 -72.26 -49.09 6.47
N THR A 201 -73.00 -48.24 7.21
CA THR A 201 -74.45 -48.44 7.41
C THR A 201 -75.26 -48.24 6.14
N VAL A 202 -74.82 -47.34 5.25
CA VAL A 202 -75.47 -47.10 3.96
C VAL A 202 -75.19 -48.27 3.03
N GLU A 203 -73.97 -48.80 3.01
CA GLU A 203 -73.58 -49.96 2.23
C GLU A 203 -74.38 -51.22 2.65
N GLU A 204 -74.56 -51.45 3.95
CA GLU A 204 -75.42 -52.54 4.44
C GLU A 204 -76.89 -52.35 4.07
N ARG A 205 -77.41 -51.12 4.10
CA ARG A 205 -78.76 -50.79 3.62
C ARG A 205 -78.89 -51.04 2.11
N TYR A 206 -77.89 -50.66 1.32
CA TYR A 206 -77.87 -50.93 -0.12
C TYR A 206 -77.82 -52.42 -0.42
N LYS A 207 -76.96 -53.20 0.26
CA LYS A 207 -76.89 -54.66 0.12
C LYS A 207 -78.23 -55.33 0.46
N SER A 208 -78.89 -54.88 1.53
CA SER A 208 -80.20 -55.40 1.93
C SER A 208 -81.29 -55.10 0.89
N ARG A 209 -81.33 -53.87 0.35
CA ARG A 209 -82.28 -53.51 -0.73
C ARG A 209 -81.98 -54.24 -2.04
N LEU A 210 -80.71 -54.44 -2.38
CA LEU A 210 -80.31 -55.19 -3.56
C LEU A 210 -80.81 -56.63 -3.46
N LEU A 211 -80.65 -57.27 -2.30
CA LEU A 211 -81.15 -58.63 -2.06
C LEU A 211 -82.68 -58.73 -2.21
N ILE A 212 -83.42 -57.72 -1.72
CA ILE A 212 -84.87 -57.64 -1.89
C ILE A 212 -85.23 -57.44 -3.36
N SER A 213 -84.54 -56.55 -4.06
CA SER A 213 -84.78 -56.26 -5.49
C SER A 213 -84.42 -57.45 -6.38
N GLU A 214 -83.37 -58.21 -6.08
CA GLU A 214 -83.02 -59.45 -6.77
C GLU A 214 -84.09 -60.53 -6.58
N LYS A 215 -84.66 -60.63 -5.37
CA LYS A 215 -85.78 -61.53 -5.08
C LYS A 215 -87.04 -61.10 -5.85
N GLU A 216 -87.36 -59.81 -5.86
CA GLU A 216 -88.47 -59.25 -6.66
C GLU A 216 -88.26 -59.45 -8.16
N ALA A 217 -87.04 -59.29 -8.67
CA ALA A 217 -86.69 -59.53 -10.06
C ALA A 217 -86.84 -61.01 -10.44
N SER A 218 -86.49 -61.94 -9.54
CA SER A 218 -86.72 -63.37 -9.72
C SER A 218 -88.22 -63.70 -9.75
N ASP A 219 -89.02 -63.11 -8.86
CA ASP A 219 -90.48 -63.30 -8.85
C ASP A 219 -91.14 -62.69 -10.10
N LEU A 220 -90.64 -61.56 -10.59
CA LEU A 220 -91.07 -60.95 -11.85
C LEU A 220 -90.62 -61.76 -13.07
N ALA A 221 -89.46 -62.43 -13.03
CA ALA A 221 -89.01 -63.33 -14.09
C ALA A 221 -89.93 -64.56 -14.19
N LEU A 222 -90.34 -65.14 -13.05
CA LEU A 222 -91.33 -66.22 -13.02
C LEU A 222 -92.70 -65.78 -13.56
N LYS A 223 -93.13 -64.54 -13.26
CA LYS A 223 -94.35 -63.94 -13.84
C LYS A 223 -94.20 -63.63 -15.32
N ARG A 224 -93.02 -63.20 -15.77
CA ARG A 224 -92.70 -62.99 -17.17
C ARG A 224 -92.79 -64.32 -17.92
N ASP A 225 -92.21 -65.40 -17.43
CA ASP A 225 -92.32 -66.74 -18.05
C ASP A 225 -93.76 -67.28 -18.08
N ALA A 226 -94.61 -66.87 -17.13
CA ALA A 226 -96.04 -67.15 -17.15
C ALA A 226 -96.79 -66.31 -18.21
N LEU A 227 -96.46 -65.02 -18.34
CA LEU A 227 -97.02 -64.11 -19.35
C LEU A 227 -96.51 -64.39 -20.76
N GLU A 228 -95.26 -64.86 -20.91
CA GLU A 228 -94.63 -65.18 -22.19
C GLU A 228 -95.26 -66.46 -22.78
N ARG A 229 -95.68 -67.41 -21.91
CA ARG A 229 -96.56 -68.53 -22.28
C ARG A 229 -97.96 -68.08 -22.73
N GLU A 230 -98.49 -66.99 -22.16
CA GLU A 230 -99.79 -66.43 -22.54
C GLU A 230 -99.71 -65.59 -23.84
N ILE A 231 -98.61 -64.86 -24.05
CA ILE A 231 -98.32 -64.11 -25.29
C ILE A 231 -98.10 -65.07 -26.47
N GLN A 232 -97.52 -66.26 -26.23
CA GLN A 232 -97.36 -67.29 -27.27
C GLN A 232 -98.72 -67.85 -27.74
N ARG A 233 -99.75 -67.78 -26.88
CA ARG A 233 -101.14 -68.14 -27.19
C ARG A 233 -101.88 -67.07 -28.03
N LEU A 234 -101.44 -65.81 -27.95
CA LEU A 234 -102.10 -64.65 -28.58
C LEU A 234 -101.46 -64.20 -29.92
N ARG A 235 -100.46 -64.93 -30.45
CA ARG A 235 -99.76 -64.62 -31.72
C ARG A 235 -100.45 -65.12 -33.01
N GLN A 236 -101.74 -65.50 -33.00
CA GLN A 236 -102.51 -65.77 -34.23
C GLN A 236 -103.40 -64.57 -34.64
N ARG A 237 -102.80 -63.51 -35.21
CA ARG A 237 -103.39 -62.67 -36.30
C ARG A 237 -102.44 -61.54 -36.71
N PRO A 238 -102.32 -61.18 -38.00
CA PRO A 238 -101.30 -60.25 -38.47
C PRO A 238 -101.85 -58.88 -38.90
N ALA A 239 -101.06 -57.84 -38.67
CA ALA A 239 -101.07 -56.55 -39.37
C ALA A 239 -99.76 -55.81 -39.02
N ASN A 240 -99.15 -54.91 -39.79
CA ASN A 240 -99.07 -54.62 -41.22
C ASN A 240 -97.83 -53.70 -41.38
N MET A 241 -97.29 -53.64 -42.60
CA MET A 241 -96.05 -52.99 -43.05
C MET A 241 -96.14 -51.47 -43.22
N SER A 242 -95.00 -50.76 -43.16
CA SER A 242 -94.65 -49.71 -44.15
C SER A 242 -93.13 -49.60 -44.38
N LYS A 243 -92.74 -49.43 -45.64
CA LYS A 243 -91.41 -49.47 -46.25
C LYS A 243 -91.24 -48.21 -47.14
N GLN A 244 -89.98 -47.80 -47.40
CA GLN A 244 -89.46 -47.21 -48.67
C GLN A 244 -89.90 -45.75 -49.04
N THR A 245 -89.24 -44.91 -49.85
CA THR A 245 -88.01 -44.91 -50.72
C THR A 245 -87.74 -43.49 -51.29
N GLN A 246 -86.56 -43.35 -51.92
CA GLN A 246 -86.01 -42.32 -52.84
C GLN A 246 -86.94 -41.72 -53.93
N THR A 247 -86.66 -40.50 -54.43
CA THR A 247 -86.15 -40.15 -55.81
C THR A 247 -86.19 -38.63 -56.16
N ASN A 248 -85.12 -38.14 -56.83
CA ASN A 248 -84.93 -37.16 -57.96
C ASN A 248 -85.87 -35.92 -58.15
N GLU A 249 -85.53 -34.76 -58.76
CA GLU A 249 -84.46 -34.27 -59.65
C GLU A 249 -84.47 -32.70 -59.76
N LYS A 250 -83.27 -32.09 -59.95
CA LYS A 250 -82.87 -30.83 -60.66
C LYS A 250 -83.60 -29.47 -60.48
N ILE A 251 -82.91 -28.53 -59.80
CA ILE A 251 -82.46 -27.18 -60.25
C ILE A 251 -81.16 -26.87 -59.44
N PRO A 252 -80.04 -26.36 -59.99
CA PRO A 252 -78.89 -26.00 -59.16
C PRO A 252 -79.09 -24.58 -58.60
N SER A 253 -80.05 -24.39 -57.69
CA SER A 253 -79.93 -23.27 -56.76
C SER A 253 -78.97 -23.72 -55.67
N VAL A 254 -77.86 -23.01 -55.50
CA VAL A 254 -77.01 -23.21 -54.33
C VAL A 254 -77.88 -22.86 -53.12
N ASP A 255 -78.09 -23.85 -52.24
CA ASP A 255 -78.87 -23.66 -51.03
C ASP A 255 -78.30 -22.48 -50.21
N PRO A 256 -79.06 -21.40 -49.99
CA PRO A 256 -78.61 -20.22 -49.26
C PRO A 256 -78.02 -20.53 -47.88
N SER A 257 -78.47 -21.61 -47.24
CA SER A 257 -77.98 -22.06 -45.93
C SER A 257 -76.56 -22.62 -45.95
N LYS A 258 -76.01 -22.91 -47.14
CA LYS A 258 -74.64 -23.44 -47.33
C LYS A 258 -73.61 -22.34 -47.61
N LEU A 259 -74.03 -21.12 -47.90
CA LEU A 259 -73.15 -19.97 -48.15
C LEU A 259 -72.73 -19.31 -46.83
N LEU A 260 -71.86 -20.00 -46.09
CA LEU A 260 -71.36 -19.57 -44.78
C LEU A 260 -69.92 -19.05 -44.88
N PHE A 261 -69.71 -17.86 -44.36
CA PHE A 261 -68.41 -17.22 -44.20
C PHE A 261 -67.94 -17.35 -42.75
N ASP A 262 -66.64 -17.53 -42.53
CA ASP A 262 -66.07 -17.53 -41.18
C ASP A 262 -65.84 -16.08 -40.71
N GLY A 263 -66.73 -15.58 -39.84
CA GLY A 263 -66.54 -14.32 -39.11
C GLY A 263 -65.55 -14.45 -37.95
N VAL A 264 -65.49 -13.44 -37.09
CA VAL A 264 -64.48 -13.37 -36.01
C VAL A 264 -64.63 -14.52 -35.01
N ARG A 265 -65.84 -14.76 -34.50
CA ARG A 265 -66.17 -15.81 -33.52
C ARG A 265 -67.30 -16.74 -33.97
N ARG A 266 -68.05 -16.38 -35.02
CA ARG A 266 -69.21 -17.14 -35.52
C ARG A 266 -69.21 -17.18 -37.05
N LYS A 267 -69.92 -18.16 -37.61
CA LYS A 267 -70.19 -18.22 -39.05
C LYS A 267 -71.31 -17.26 -39.43
N VAL A 268 -71.19 -16.64 -40.59
CA VAL A 268 -72.08 -15.59 -41.09
C VAL A 268 -72.60 -15.96 -42.47
N THR A 269 -73.89 -15.77 -42.69
CA THR A 269 -74.51 -16.07 -43.99
C THR A 269 -74.26 -14.95 -45.00
N ALA A 270 -74.27 -15.28 -46.29
CA ALA A 270 -74.17 -14.28 -47.37
C ALA A 270 -75.27 -13.20 -47.27
N HIS A 271 -76.49 -13.56 -46.85
CA HIS A 271 -77.60 -12.62 -46.65
C HIS A 271 -77.29 -11.62 -45.55
N GLN A 272 -76.79 -12.08 -44.39
CA GLN A 272 -76.39 -11.20 -43.30
C GLN A 272 -75.28 -10.22 -43.71
N LEU A 273 -74.31 -10.66 -44.52
CA LEU A 273 -73.27 -9.77 -45.04
C LEU A 273 -73.82 -8.70 -45.99
N CYS A 274 -74.84 -9.02 -46.79
CA CYS A 274 -75.50 -8.07 -47.68
C CYS A 274 -76.37 -7.08 -46.90
N ASP A 275 -77.15 -7.55 -45.93
CA ASP A 275 -77.92 -6.71 -45.01
C ASP A 275 -76.99 -5.77 -44.22
N CYS A 276 -75.77 -6.24 -43.98
CA CYS A 276 -74.72 -5.47 -43.33
C CYS A 276 -74.08 -4.40 -44.21
N GLY A 277 -74.28 -4.44 -45.52
CA GLY A 277 -73.58 -3.55 -46.46
C GLY A 277 -72.10 -3.88 -46.63
N VAL A 278 -71.67 -5.10 -46.27
CA VAL A 278 -70.31 -5.61 -46.48
C VAL A 278 -70.16 -6.16 -47.89
N ILE A 279 -71.19 -6.82 -48.41
CA ILE A 279 -71.28 -7.23 -49.83
C ILE A 279 -72.45 -6.53 -50.52
N THR A 280 -72.32 -6.31 -51.83
CA THR A 280 -73.40 -5.72 -52.63
C THR A 280 -74.46 -6.76 -53.00
N LYS A 281 -75.68 -6.30 -53.30
CA LYS A 281 -76.76 -7.17 -53.81
C LYS A 281 -76.35 -7.94 -55.08
N ALA A 282 -75.54 -7.32 -55.94
CA ALA A 282 -75.00 -7.97 -57.13
C ALA A 282 -74.03 -9.12 -56.78
N THR A 283 -73.17 -8.95 -55.77
CA THR A 283 -72.27 -10.00 -55.28
C THR A 283 -73.06 -11.17 -54.65
N LEU A 284 -74.13 -10.87 -53.91
CA LEU A 284 -75.01 -11.88 -53.34
C LEU A 284 -75.71 -12.72 -54.43
N GLU A 285 -76.23 -12.08 -55.49
CA GLU A 285 -76.81 -12.78 -56.63
C GLU A 285 -75.79 -13.66 -57.37
N GLN A 286 -74.54 -13.20 -57.48
CA GLN A 286 -73.45 -14.00 -58.06
C GLN A 286 -73.09 -15.23 -57.21
N LEU A 287 -73.17 -15.15 -55.88
CA LEU A 287 -72.99 -16.28 -54.97
C LEU A 287 -74.15 -17.28 -55.07
N LEU A 288 -75.41 -16.79 -55.10
CA LEU A 288 -76.60 -17.63 -55.20
C LEU A 288 -76.72 -18.35 -56.55
N THR A 289 -76.19 -17.74 -57.62
CA THR A 289 -76.11 -18.33 -58.96
C THR A 289 -74.84 -19.17 -59.17
N GLY A 290 -73.94 -19.25 -58.19
CA GLY A 290 -72.71 -20.04 -58.25
C GLY A 290 -71.61 -19.48 -59.17
N ARG A 291 -71.71 -18.20 -59.59
CA ARG A 291 -70.71 -17.54 -60.45
C ARG A 291 -69.46 -17.09 -59.70
N LYS A 292 -69.59 -16.84 -58.40
CA LYS A 292 -68.47 -16.61 -57.49
C LYS A 292 -68.54 -17.65 -56.37
N THR A 293 -67.39 -18.08 -55.87
CA THR A 293 -67.32 -18.98 -54.71
C THR A 293 -67.27 -18.18 -53.40
N VAL A 294 -67.59 -18.86 -52.28
CA VAL A 294 -67.46 -18.26 -50.93
C VAL A 294 -66.02 -17.83 -50.68
N ASP A 295 -65.04 -18.64 -51.10
CA ASP A 295 -63.62 -18.36 -50.88
C ASP A 295 -63.14 -17.14 -51.68
N GLU A 296 -63.57 -16.99 -52.94
CA GLU A 296 -63.26 -15.79 -53.75
C GLU A 296 -63.80 -14.52 -53.11
N VAL A 297 -65.08 -14.54 -52.67
CA VAL A 297 -65.68 -13.37 -52.02
C VAL A 297 -65.06 -13.12 -50.65
N ALA A 298 -64.69 -14.17 -49.90
CA ALA A 298 -64.09 -14.05 -48.58
C ALA A 298 -62.74 -13.31 -48.63
N VAL A 299 -61.94 -13.50 -49.69
CA VAL A 299 -60.70 -12.75 -49.92
C VAL A 299 -60.99 -11.25 -50.10
N ASP A 300 -62.00 -10.90 -50.89
CA ASP A 300 -62.38 -9.50 -51.16
C ASP A 300 -62.86 -8.77 -49.89
N ILE A 301 -63.50 -9.49 -48.96
CA ILE A 301 -64.08 -8.92 -47.72
C ILE A 301 -63.33 -9.33 -46.44
N GLN A 302 -62.11 -9.84 -46.57
CA GLN A 302 -61.32 -10.35 -45.44
C GLN A 302 -61.14 -9.32 -44.31
N LEU A 303 -61.03 -8.03 -44.66
CA LEU A 303 -60.99 -6.91 -43.71
C LEU A 303 -62.17 -6.94 -42.73
N TYR A 304 -63.38 -7.21 -43.23
CA TYR A 304 -64.60 -7.20 -42.45
C TYR A 304 -64.82 -8.51 -41.68
N LEU A 305 -64.34 -9.63 -42.20
CA LEU A 305 -64.50 -10.94 -41.57
C LEU A 305 -63.45 -11.21 -40.48
N LYS A 306 -62.17 -10.90 -40.75
CA LYS A 306 -61.03 -11.28 -39.91
C LYS A 306 -60.08 -10.11 -39.59
N GLY A 307 -60.25 -8.95 -40.21
CA GLY A 307 -59.40 -7.78 -40.00
C GLY A 307 -58.04 -7.84 -40.72
N THR A 308 -57.28 -6.74 -40.65
CA THR A 308 -55.92 -6.59 -41.22
C THR A 308 -54.79 -7.09 -40.32
N GLY A 309 -55.11 -7.91 -39.32
CA GLY A 309 -54.13 -8.45 -38.37
C GLY A 309 -53.86 -7.55 -37.16
N ILE A 310 -53.72 -8.20 -36.01
CA ILE A 310 -53.48 -7.59 -34.70
C ILE A 310 -52.00 -7.67 -34.35
N ILE A 311 -51.55 -6.85 -33.41
CA ILE A 311 -50.20 -7.02 -32.83
C ILE A 311 -50.21 -8.31 -32.00
N ALA A 312 -49.58 -9.36 -32.53
CA ALA A 312 -49.67 -10.74 -32.03
C ALA A 312 -48.72 -11.03 -30.87
N GLY A 313 -47.62 -10.29 -30.77
CA GLY A 313 -46.63 -10.48 -29.73
C GLY A 313 -45.40 -9.61 -29.96
N MET A 314 -44.29 -10.01 -29.37
CA MET A 314 -43.00 -9.34 -29.51
C MET A 314 -41.97 -10.22 -30.17
N VAL A 315 -40.98 -9.59 -30.80
CA VAL A 315 -39.82 -10.27 -31.36
C VAL A 315 -38.55 -9.64 -30.83
N THR A 316 -37.58 -10.50 -30.49
CA THR A 316 -36.21 -10.12 -30.14
C THR A 316 -35.22 -10.95 -30.93
N ARG A 317 -34.01 -10.42 -31.18
CA ARG A 317 -32.95 -11.20 -31.84
C ARG A 317 -32.53 -12.43 -31.05
N SER A 318 -32.58 -12.37 -29.72
CA SER A 318 -32.03 -13.39 -28.83
C SER A 318 -33.03 -14.48 -28.44
N HIS A 319 -34.33 -14.16 -28.34
CA HIS A 319 -35.35 -15.09 -27.85
C HIS A 319 -36.43 -15.40 -28.90
N GLY A 320 -36.32 -14.87 -30.12
CA GLY A 320 -37.32 -15.10 -31.16
C GLY A 320 -38.65 -14.40 -30.88
N LYS A 321 -39.76 -15.02 -31.29
CA LYS A 321 -41.13 -14.51 -31.16
C LYS A 321 -41.70 -14.97 -29.83
N MET A 322 -42.32 -14.08 -29.06
CA MET A 322 -42.88 -14.40 -27.75
C MET A 322 -44.20 -13.67 -27.48
N PRO A 323 -45.10 -14.24 -26.66
CA PRO A 323 -46.31 -13.56 -26.21
C PRO A 323 -45.99 -12.40 -25.24
N PHE A 324 -46.93 -11.47 -25.09
CA PHE A 324 -46.72 -10.27 -24.26
C PHE A 324 -46.50 -10.58 -22.78
N THR A 325 -47.08 -11.67 -22.27
CA THR A 325 -46.91 -12.12 -20.89
C THR A 325 -45.47 -12.56 -20.63
N GLU A 326 -44.86 -13.27 -21.59
CA GLU A 326 -43.44 -13.63 -21.51
C GLU A 326 -42.54 -12.39 -21.62
N ALA A 327 -42.87 -11.45 -22.52
CA ALA A 327 -42.16 -10.18 -22.62
C ALA A 327 -42.25 -9.34 -21.33
N LYS A 328 -43.41 -9.35 -20.65
CA LYS A 328 -43.61 -8.75 -19.32
C LYS A 328 -42.68 -9.41 -18.29
N ASN A 329 -42.64 -10.73 -18.24
CA ASN A 329 -41.79 -11.49 -17.31
C ASN A 329 -40.28 -11.27 -17.58
N ASN A 330 -39.90 -11.04 -18.84
CA ASN A 330 -38.54 -10.71 -19.26
C ASN A 330 -38.15 -9.23 -19.07
N ASN A 331 -39.03 -8.41 -18.48
CA ASN A 331 -38.85 -6.95 -18.30
C ASN A 331 -38.63 -6.18 -19.63
N LEU A 332 -39.16 -6.70 -20.74
CA LEU A 332 -39.13 -6.03 -22.04
C LEU A 332 -40.34 -5.10 -22.23
N LEU A 333 -41.41 -5.32 -21.45
CA LEU A 333 -42.61 -4.48 -21.37
C LEU A 333 -42.95 -4.14 -19.93
N THR A 334 -43.54 -2.96 -19.73
CA THR A 334 -44.22 -2.66 -18.47
C THR A 334 -45.50 -3.50 -18.35
N PRO A 335 -45.89 -3.91 -17.13
CA PRO A 335 -47.14 -4.67 -16.92
C PRO A 335 -48.37 -3.98 -17.49
N GLU A 336 -48.43 -2.64 -17.37
CA GLU A 336 -49.54 -1.84 -17.91
C GLU A 336 -49.59 -1.86 -19.44
N SER A 337 -48.43 -1.82 -20.11
CA SER A 337 -48.38 -1.89 -21.58
C SER A 337 -48.77 -3.28 -22.08
N ALA A 338 -48.24 -4.34 -21.45
CA ALA A 338 -48.58 -5.72 -21.77
C ALA A 338 -50.09 -6.00 -21.64
N LEU A 339 -50.71 -5.55 -20.54
CA LEU A 339 -52.15 -5.72 -20.33
C LEU A 339 -52.99 -5.01 -21.40
N LYS A 340 -52.67 -3.75 -21.73
CA LYS A 340 -53.40 -3.01 -22.78
C LYS A 340 -53.29 -3.69 -24.16
N LEU A 341 -52.13 -4.26 -24.48
CA LEU A 341 -51.93 -5.00 -25.72
C LEU A 341 -52.71 -6.31 -25.74
N LEU A 342 -52.75 -7.04 -24.62
CA LEU A 342 -53.58 -8.24 -24.48
C LEU A 342 -55.08 -7.92 -24.54
N GLU A 343 -55.53 -6.82 -23.95
CA GLU A 343 -56.91 -6.33 -24.09
C GLU A 343 -57.25 -6.03 -25.56
N ALA A 344 -56.32 -5.46 -26.32
CA ALA A 344 -56.51 -5.21 -27.75
C ALA A 344 -56.68 -6.52 -28.52
N GLN A 345 -55.89 -7.56 -28.21
CA GLN A 345 -56.05 -8.89 -28.83
C GLN A 345 -57.40 -9.53 -28.49
N ALA A 346 -57.78 -9.53 -27.21
CA ALA A 346 -59.04 -10.06 -26.74
C ALA A 346 -60.24 -9.34 -27.39
N ALA A 347 -60.19 -8.01 -27.53
CA ALA A 347 -61.27 -7.22 -28.08
C ALA A 347 -61.44 -7.33 -29.60
N THR A 348 -60.36 -7.69 -30.31
CA THR A 348 -60.35 -7.80 -31.78
C THR A 348 -60.62 -9.22 -32.26
N GLY A 349 -60.58 -10.20 -31.36
CA GLY A 349 -61.04 -11.54 -31.69
C GLY A 349 -60.51 -12.58 -30.74
N TYR A 350 -59.19 -12.78 -30.68
CA TYR A 350 -58.57 -13.90 -29.96
C TYR A 350 -57.25 -13.46 -29.32
N ILE A 351 -56.86 -14.14 -28.25
CA ILE A 351 -55.47 -14.11 -27.79
C ILE A 351 -54.65 -14.96 -28.76
N VAL A 352 -53.50 -14.44 -29.18
CA VAL A 352 -52.63 -15.10 -30.16
C VAL A 352 -51.36 -15.57 -29.48
N ASP A 353 -51.03 -16.82 -29.73
CA ASP A 353 -49.70 -17.35 -29.48
C ASP A 353 -48.83 -17.13 -30.72
N PRO A 354 -47.85 -16.22 -30.67
CA PRO A 354 -47.02 -15.88 -31.83
C PRO A 354 -46.01 -16.96 -32.21
N GLU A 355 -45.71 -17.92 -31.33
CA GLU A 355 -44.77 -19.01 -31.60
C GLU A 355 -45.44 -20.08 -32.47
N PHE A 356 -46.66 -20.49 -32.10
CA PHE A 356 -47.42 -21.52 -32.81
C PHE A 356 -48.46 -20.98 -33.80
N ASN A 357 -48.62 -19.65 -33.88
CA ASN A 357 -49.67 -18.99 -34.66
C ASN A 357 -51.08 -19.51 -34.33
N GLU A 358 -51.32 -19.85 -33.06
CA GLU A 358 -52.60 -20.35 -32.58
C GLU A 358 -53.45 -19.22 -31.99
N ARG A 359 -54.74 -19.24 -32.29
CA ARG A 359 -55.74 -18.27 -31.81
C ARG A 359 -56.65 -18.94 -30.79
N MET A 360 -56.83 -18.35 -29.63
CA MET A 360 -57.57 -18.95 -28.53
C MET A 360 -58.41 -17.95 -27.73
N SER A 361 -59.38 -18.47 -26.97
CA SER A 361 -60.13 -17.66 -26.00
C SER A 361 -59.26 -17.29 -24.79
N VAL A 362 -59.70 -16.32 -24.00
CA VAL A 362 -58.96 -15.91 -22.79
C VAL A 362 -58.84 -17.06 -21.80
N ASP A 363 -59.92 -17.82 -21.58
CA ASP A 363 -59.91 -18.99 -20.68
C ASP A 363 -58.92 -20.08 -21.14
N ALA A 364 -58.83 -20.32 -22.46
CA ALA A 364 -57.88 -21.27 -23.02
C ALA A 364 -56.43 -20.75 -22.91
N ALA A 365 -56.21 -19.45 -23.12
CA ALA A 365 -54.90 -18.81 -22.96
C ALA A 365 -54.39 -18.90 -21.51
N CYS A 366 -55.25 -18.64 -20.52
CA CYS A 366 -54.92 -18.81 -19.11
C CYS A 366 -54.57 -20.26 -18.76
N SER A 367 -55.32 -21.22 -19.32
CA SER A 367 -55.08 -22.66 -19.08
C SER A 367 -53.74 -23.14 -19.66
N ARG A 368 -53.23 -22.45 -20.69
CA ARG A 368 -51.93 -22.74 -21.34
C ARG A 368 -50.78 -21.88 -20.81
N GLY A 369 -51.04 -20.95 -19.90
CA GLY A 369 -50.02 -20.04 -19.35
C GLY A 369 -49.57 -18.93 -20.31
N ILE A 370 -50.31 -18.68 -21.40
CA ILE A 370 -50.04 -17.56 -22.33
C ILE A 370 -50.47 -16.22 -21.71
N VAL A 371 -51.42 -16.25 -20.80
CA VAL A 371 -51.95 -15.10 -20.06
C VAL A 371 -51.93 -15.42 -18.57
N ASP A 372 -51.51 -14.45 -17.76
CA ASP A 372 -51.50 -14.60 -16.30
C ASP A 372 -52.92 -14.66 -15.73
N THR A 373 -53.12 -15.49 -14.70
CA THR A 373 -54.43 -15.66 -14.05
C THR A 373 -54.92 -14.38 -13.38
N GLU A 374 -54.03 -13.47 -13.01
CA GLU A 374 -54.35 -12.16 -12.42
C GLU A 374 -55.05 -11.23 -13.42
N ASP A 375 -54.67 -11.32 -14.70
CA ASP A 375 -55.20 -10.48 -15.77
C ASP A 375 -56.52 -11.04 -16.37
N ARG A 376 -56.94 -12.25 -15.93
CA ARG A 376 -58.07 -13.00 -16.50
C ARG A 376 -59.37 -12.21 -16.54
N ASP A 377 -59.81 -11.65 -15.42
CA ASP A 377 -61.13 -11.00 -15.34
C ASP A 377 -61.20 -9.75 -16.24
N THR A 378 -60.10 -8.99 -16.29
CA THR A 378 -59.94 -7.83 -17.17
C THR A 378 -59.98 -8.25 -18.64
N LEU A 379 -59.28 -9.34 -18.99
CA LEU A 379 -59.22 -9.82 -20.36
C LEU A 379 -60.52 -10.51 -20.81
N VAL A 380 -61.24 -11.19 -19.93
CA VAL A 380 -62.59 -11.72 -20.22
C VAL A 380 -63.57 -10.56 -20.49
N THR A 381 -63.43 -9.45 -19.76
CA THR A 381 -64.20 -8.23 -20.03
C THR A 381 -63.83 -7.63 -21.40
N ALA A 382 -62.55 -7.66 -21.78
CA ALA A 382 -62.13 -7.25 -23.12
C ALA A 382 -62.61 -8.23 -24.22
N GLU A 383 -62.63 -9.55 -23.97
CA GLU A 383 -63.17 -10.57 -24.88
C GLU A 383 -64.68 -10.40 -25.09
N ALA A 384 -65.40 -9.87 -24.10
CA ALA A 384 -66.79 -9.48 -24.25
C ALA A 384 -67.00 -8.39 -25.31
N ALA A 385 -65.96 -7.66 -25.73
CA ALA A 385 -66.05 -6.74 -26.86
C ALA A 385 -66.27 -7.44 -28.21
N CYS A 386 -65.87 -8.71 -28.35
CA CYS A 386 -66.07 -9.51 -29.56
C CYS A 386 -67.19 -10.54 -29.45
N THR A 387 -67.38 -11.12 -28.27
CA THR A 387 -68.47 -12.09 -27.99
C THR A 387 -69.79 -11.40 -27.62
N GLY A 388 -69.69 -10.17 -27.13
CA GLY A 388 -70.76 -9.25 -26.78
C GLY A 388 -71.17 -9.31 -25.32
N PHE A 389 -71.48 -8.15 -24.75
CA PHE A 389 -71.88 -8.01 -23.35
C PHE A 389 -73.31 -8.48 -23.16
N LYS A 390 -73.50 -9.56 -22.40
CA LYS A 390 -74.85 -10.05 -22.10
C LYS A 390 -75.49 -9.18 -21.04
N ASP A 391 -76.64 -8.60 -21.36
CA ASP A 391 -77.47 -7.91 -20.38
C ASP A 391 -78.14 -8.94 -19.44
N PRO A 392 -77.87 -8.93 -18.12
CA PRO A 392 -78.46 -9.86 -17.16
C PRO A 392 -79.99 -9.78 -17.09
N TYR A 393 -80.59 -8.65 -17.49
CA TYR A 393 -82.04 -8.46 -17.41
C TYR A 393 -82.77 -8.89 -18.68
N THR A 394 -82.21 -8.61 -19.86
CA THR A 394 -82.85 -8.90 -21.15
C THR A 394 -82.28 -10.12 -21.86
N GLY A 395 -81.12 -10.62 -21.43
CA GLY A 395 -80.35 -11.65 -22.15
C GLY A 395 -79.80 -11.18 -23.50
N LYS A 396 -80.03 -9.91 -23.88
CA LYS A 396 -79.59 -9.36 -25.15
C LYS A 396 -78.08 -9.16 -25.14
N VAL A 397 -77.45 -9.46 -26.27
CA VAL A 397 -76.03 -9.23 -26.50
C VAL A 397 -75.85 -7.79 -26.95
N LEU A 398 -75.00 -7.03 -26.24
CA LEU A 398 -74.72 -5.62 -26.47
C LEU A 398 -73.31 -5.45 -27.05
N SER A 399 -73.15 -4.45 -27.92
CA SER A 399 -71.83 -3.98 -28.37
C SER A 399 -71.08 -3.23 -27.26
N VAL A 400 -69.79 -2.96 -27.47
CA VAL A 400 -68.98 -2.14 -26.54
C VAL A 400 -69.60 -0.75 -26.34
N GLY A 401 -70.05 -0.11 -27.42
CA GLY A 401 -70.67 1.22 -27.35
C GLY A 401 -71.99 1.21 -26.58
N GLN A 402 -72.83 0.19 -26.81
CA GLN A 402 -74.09 0.02 -26.08
C GLN A 402 -73.85 -0.31 -24.60
N ALA A 403 -72.86 -1.15 -24.29
CA ALA A 403 -72.47 -1.46 -22.92
C ALA A 403 -71.93 -0.22 -22.18
N CYS A 404 -71.17 0.64 -22.87
CA CYS A 404 -70.65 1.89 -22.33
C CYS A 404 -71.79 2.86 -22.00
N LYS A 405 -72.77 3.00 -22.90
CA LYS A 405 -73.96 3.84 -22.68
C LYS A 405 -74.81 3.37 -21.49
N GLN A 406 -74.82 2.07 -21.22
CA GLN A 406 -75.48 1.48 -20.04
C GLN A 406 -74.60 1.50 -18.77
N GLY A 407 -73.40 2.07 -18.81
CA GLY A 407 -72.49 2.15 -17.66
C GLY A 407 -71.85 0.83 -17.25
N ARG A 408 -71.86 -0.20 -18.11
CA ARG A 408 -71.28 -1.52 -17.81
C ARG A 408 -69.77 -1.58 -18.04
N ILE A 409 -69.24 -0.68 -18.86
CA ILE A 409 -67.82 -0.52 -19.13
C ILE A 409 -67.44 0.95 -19.00
N ASN A 410 -66.26 1.21 -18.44
CA ASN A 410 -65.73 2.56 -18.33
C ASN A 410 -65.47 3.16 -19.71
N LYS A 411 -65.73 4.46 -19.87
CA LYS A 411 -65.57 5.17 -21.14
C LYS A 411 -64.14 5.07 -21.70
N ASP A 412 -63.13 5.18 -20.85
CA ASP A 412 -61.72 5.07 -21.28
C ASP A 412 -61.36 3.66 -21.78
N THR A 413 -61.89 2.62 -21.13
CA THR A 413 -61.73 1.23 -21.59
C THR A 413 -62.48 1.03 -22.90
N ALA A 414 -63.73 1.51 -23.01
CA ALA A 414 -64.51 1.41 -24.23
C ALA A 414 -63.82 2.07 -25.43
N ILE A 415 -63.28 3.29 -25.26
CA ILE A 415 -62.51 3.99 -26.30
C ILE A 415 -61.27 3.19 -26.71
N ARG A 416 -60.53 2.61 -25.75
CA ARG A 416 -59.34 1.79 -26.02
C ARG A 416 -59.69 0.55 -26.85
N LEU A 417 -60.70 -0.22 -26.44
CA LEU A 417 -61.13 -1.43 -27.15
C LEU A 417 -61.67 -1.09 -28.55
N LEU A 418 -62.47 -0.03 -28.67
CA LEU A 418 -63.00 0.43 -29.96
C LEU A 418 -61.89 0.96 -30.89
N GLN A 419 -60.86 1.62 -30.35
CA GLN A 419 -59.70 2.07 -31.14
C GLN A 419 -58.93 0.89 -31.72
N ALA A 420 -58.75 -0.21 -30.97
CA ALA A 420 -58.14 -1.43 -31.48
C ALA A 420 -58.97 -2.05 -32.61
N GLN A 421 -60.28 -2.18 -32.40
CA GLN A 421 -61.22 -2.69 -33.42
C GLN A 421 -61.18 -1.84 -34.70
N GLU A 422 -61.33 -0.52 -34.57
CA GLU A 422 -61.30 0.44 -35.70
C GLU A 422 -60.02 0.29 -36.51
N SER A 423 -58.88 0.20 -35.83
CA SER A 423 -57.58 0.07 -36.49
C SER A 423 -57.47 -1.24 -37.27
N VAL A 424 -58.04 -2.34 -36.78
CA VAL A 424 -57.94 -3.66 -37.39
C VAL A 424 -58.88 -3.82 -38.59
N GLY A 425 -60.10 -3.27 -38.52
CA GLY A 425 -61.02 -3.32 -39.66
C GLY A 425 -62.27 -2.46 -39.55
N GLY A 426 -62.70 -2.11 -38.35
CA GLY A 426 -63.92 -1.35 -38.12
C GLY A 426 -64.47 -1.58 -36.72
N ILE A 427 -65.72 -1.24 -36.47
CA ILE A 427 -66.38 -1.57 -35.20
C ILE A 427 -66.99 -2.96 -35.30
N LEU A 428 -66.70 -3.81 -34.33
CA LEU A 428 -67.17 -5.20 -34.35
C LEU A 428 -68.63 -5.28 -33.88
N ASP A 429 -69.49 -5.91 -34.68
CA ASP A 429 -70.83 -6.32 -34.24
C ASP A 429 -70.73 -7.71 -33.58
N PRO A 430 -70.99 -7.85 -32.27
CA PRO A 430 -70.85 -9.14 -31.60
C PRO A 430 -71.96 -10.16 -31.95
N VAL A 431 -73.12 -9.70 -32.42
CA VAL A 431 -74.24 -10.58 -32.79
C VAL A 431 -73.92 -11.29 -34.10
N LEU A 432 -73.44 -10.52 -35.07
CA LEU A 432 -73.10 -10.98 -36.41
C LEU A 432 -71.67 -11.50 -36.52
N SER A 433 -70.79 -11.06 -35.62
CA SER A 433 -69.37 -11.41 -35.60
C SER A 433 -68.59 -10.90 -36.82
N VAL A 434 -68.90 -9.68 -37.27
CA VAL A 434 -68.29 -9.01 -38.44
C VAL A 434 -67.91 -7.57 -38.08
N PHE A 435 -66.77 -7.09 -38.59
CA PHE A 435 -66.37 -5.69 -38.50
C PHE A 435 -67.17 -4.85 -39.50
N LEU A 436 -67.67 -3.71 -39.03
CA LEU A 436 -68.41 -2.75 -39.83
C LEU A 436 -67.66 -1.41 -39.89
N PRO A 437 -67.69 -0.70 -41.02
CA PRO A 437 -67.24 0.69 -41.09
C PRO A 437 -67.91 1.54 -39.99
N LYS A 438 -67.19 2.55 -39.48
CA LYS A 438 -67.67 3.39 -38.37
C LYS A 438 -69.04 4.03 -38.66
N ASP A 439 -69.26 4.47 -39.90
CA ASP A 439 -70.51 5.12 -40.29
C ASP A 439 -71.69 4.13 -40.24
N GLN A 440 -71.50 2.92 -40.77
CA GLN A 440 -72.50 1.84 -40.66
C GLN A 440 -72.72 1.38 -39.21
N ALA A 441 -71.68 1.42 -38.38
CA ALA A 441 -71.80 1.08 -36.96
C ALA A 441 -72.62 2.12 -36.19
N LEU A 442 -72.52 3.40 -36.55
CA LEU A 442 -73.34 4.48 -36.02
C LEU A 442 -74.82 4.32 -36.45
N ASP A 443 -75.06 4.06 -37.74
CA ASP A 443 -76.40 3.80 -38.29
C ASP A 443 -77.09 2.62 -37.59
N ARG A 444 -76.31 1.59 -37.23
CA ARG A 444 -76.81 0.41 -36.48
C ARG A 444 -76.83 0.59 -34.98
N THR A 445 -76.52 1.78 -34.45
CA THR A 445 -76.46 2.08 -33.01
C THR A 445 -75.51 1.19 -32.22
N LEU A 446 -74.45 0.68 -32.87
CA LEU A 446 -73.39 -0.09 -32.20
C LEU A 446 -72.45 0.81 -31.41
N ILE A 447 -72.31 2.06 -31.85
CA ILE A 447 -71.65 3.18 -31.17
C ILE A 447 -72.58 4.38 -31.18
N ASP A 448 -72.39 5.31 -30.24
CA ASP A 448 -73.09 6.59 -30.21
C ASP A 448 -72.23 7.73 -30.77
N GLU A 449 -72.85 8.89 -30.96
CA GLU A 449 -72.18 10.11 -31.49
C GLU A 449 -71.00 10.56 -30.63
N GLU A 450 -71.07 10.34 -29.32
CA GLU A 450 -70.03 10.74 -28.38
C GLU A 450 -68.77 9.88 -28.55
N LEU A 451 -68.93 8.57 -28.63
CA LEU A 451 -67.83 7.63 -28.90
C LEU A 451 -67.31 7.78 -30.33
N TYR A 452 -68.19 8.02 -31.31
CA TYR A 452 -67.79 8.30 -32.70
C TYR A 452 -66.87 9.53 -32.78
N THR A 453 -67.26 10.63 -32.10
CA THR A 453 -66.46 11.85 -32.02
C THR A 453 -65.15 11.61 -31.27
N ALA A 454 -65.17 10.86 -30.18
CA ALA A 454 -63.97 10.53 -29.40
C ALA A 454 -62.96 9.72 -30.23
N LEU A 455 -63.40 8.70 -30.97
CA LEU A 455 -62.54 7.88 -31.83
C LEU A 455 -61.96 8.69 -33.00
N THR A 456 -62.77 9.59 -33.58
CA THR A 456 -62.33 10.47 -34.68
C THR A 456 -61.19 11.40 -34.27
N LYS A 457 -61.10 11.78 -32.98
CA LYS A 457 -59.98 12.54 -32.42
C LYS A 457 -58.68 11.74 -32.23
N LYS A 458 -58.69 10.42 -32.48
CA LYS A 458 -57.54 9.51 -32.35
C LYS A 458 -56.80 9.63 -30.99
N PRO A 459 -57.47 9.31 -29.88
CA PRO A 459 -56.88 9.41 -28.54
C PRO A 459 -55.69 8.45 -28.36
N THR A 460 -54.66 8.85 -27.62
CA THR A 460 -53.49 8.00 -27.36
C THR A 460 -53.77 7.04 -26.19
N CYS A 461 -54.34 5.88 -26.49
CA CYS A 461 -54.80 4.92 -25.48
C CYS A 461 -53.78 3.84 -25.10
N TYR A 462 -52.65 3.74 -25.81
CA TYR A 462 -51.61 2.71 -25.65
C TYR A 462 -50.29 3.33 -25.21
N LEU A 463 -49.32 2.49 -24.83
CA LEU A 463 -47.97 2.89 -24.45
C LEU A 463 -46.97 2.30 -25.44
N ASP A 464 -46.05 3.12 -25.93
CA ASP A 464 -44.94 2.65 -26.75
C ASP A 464 -43.95 1.84 -25.87
N PRO A 465 -43.68 0.57 -26.19
CA PRO A 465 -42.70 -0.27 -25.50
C PRO A 465 -41.29 0.32 -25.39
N ALA A 466 -40.84 1.11 -26.38
CA ALA A 466 -39.48 1.62 -26.44
C ALA A 466 -39.29 2.93 -25.67
N THR A 467 -40.27 3.84 -25.76
CA THR A 467 -40.19 5.19 -25.17
C THR A 467 -41.00 5.35 -23.88
N GLY A 468 -42.00 4.49 -23.65
CA GLY A 468 -42.95 4.63 -22.55
C GLY A 468 -43.99 5.73 -22.75
N GLU A 469 -44.01 6.41 -23.90
CA GLU A 469 -44.94 7.50 -24.20
C GLU A 469 -46.32 6.99 -24.66
N LYS A 470 -47.35 7.83 -24.51
CA LYS A 470 -48.71 7.49 -24.95
C LYS A 470 -48.82 7.55 -26.47
N ILE A 471 -49.29 6.48 -27.09
CA ILE A 471 -49.42 6.31 -28.54
C ILE A 471 -50.81 5.78 -28.93
N THR A 472 -51.23 5.99 -30.19
CA THR A 472 -52.45 5.37 -30.73
C THR A 472 -52.17 3.93 -31.18
N TYR A 473 -53.17 3.05 -31.13
CA TYR A 473 -53.00 1.68 -31.63
C TYR A 473 -52.60 1.63 -33.12
N SER A 474 -53.14 2.56 -33.92
CA SER A 474 -52.86 2.64 -35.36
C SER A 474 -51.41 3.00 -35.66
N ASP A 475 -50.79 3.87 -34.86
CA ASP A 475 -49.39 4.24 -35.03
C ASP A 475 -48.47 3.15 -34.48
N LEU A 476 -48.85 2.49 -33.39
CA LEU A 476 -48.12 1.34 -32.86
C LEU A 476 -48.05 0.19 -33.88
N ARG A 477 -49.13 -0.06 -34.63
CA ARG A 477 -49.12 -1.06 -35.72
C ARG A 477 -48.18 -0.70 -36.87
N LYS A 478 -47.94 0.58 -37.16
CA LYS A 478 -46.99 1.00 -38.21
C LYS A 478 -45.53 0.75 -37.82
N ILE A 479 -45.25 0.73 -36.52
CA ILE A 479 -43.91 0.48 -35.97
C ILE A 479 -43.61 -1.03 -35.90
N CYS A 480 -44.64 -1.87 -35.92
CA CYS A 480 -44.49 -3.32 -35.88
C CYS A 480 -43.87 -3.88 -37.16
N THR A 481 -43.12 -4.97 -37.01
CA THR A 481 -42.57 -5.75 -38.12
C THR A 481 -43.54 -6.87 -38.49
N VAL A 482 -43.66 -7.18 -39.78
CA VAL A 482 -44.47 -8.31 -40.26
C VAL A 482 -43.57 -9.51 -40.40
N ASP A 483 -43.90 -10.60 -39.71
CA ASP A 483 -43.20 -11.86 -39.89
C ASP A 483 -43.53 -12.47 -41.26
N LEU A 484 -42.50 -12.69 -42.08
CA LEU A 484 -42.66 -13.18 -43.45
C LEU A 484 -43.24 -14.59 -43.54
N VAL A 485 -43.12 -15.39 -42.47
CA VAL A 485 -43.56 -16.80 -42.44
C VAL A 485 -44.98 -16.94 -41.91
N SER A 486 -45.30 -16.33 -40.76
CA SER A 486 -46.63 -16.44 -40.13
C SER A 486 -47.60 -15.34 -40.53
N GLY A 487 -47.12 -14.24 -41.14
CA GLY A 487 -47.93 -13.07 -41.48
C GLY A 487 -48.38 -12.27 -40.25
N LEU A 488 -47.82 -12.53 -39.07
CA LEU A 488 -48.18 -11.85 -37.82
C LEU A 488 -47.44 -10.52 -37.68
N LEU A 489 -48.11 -9.53 -37.06
CA LEU A 489 -47.51 -8.25 -36.68
C LEU A 489 -46.84 -8.39 -35.30
N LEU A 490 -45.54 -8.14 -35.22
CA LEU A 490 -44.74 -8.27 -34.00
C LEU A 490 -44.06 -6.95 -33.64
N LEU A 491 -44.12 -6.61 -32.35
CA LEU A 491 -43.40 -5.48 -31.78
C LEU A 491 -41.93 -5.83 -31.56
N SER A 492 -41.03 -4.99 -32.05
CA SER A 492 -39.60 -5.13 -31.75
C SER A 492 -39.33 -4.60 -30.35
N ALA A 493 -38.72 -5.41 -29.48
CA ALA A 493 -38.33 -4.94 -28.15
C ALA A 493 -37.20 -3.89 -28.25
N PRO A 494 -37.12 -2.93 -27.29
CA PRO A 494 -35.90 -2.17 -27.10
C PRO A 494 -34.78 -3.14 -26.69
N GLU A 495 -33.79 -3.34 -27.56
CA GLU A 495 -32.69 -4.27 -27.29
C GLU A 495 -31.94 -3.84 -26.02
N LYS A 496 -31.89 -4.73 -25.03
CA LYS A 496 -30.99 -4.59 -23.89
C LYS A 496 -29.58 -4.46 -24.45
N ALA A 497 -28.89 -3.37 -24.11
CA ALA A 497 -27.56 -3.08 -24.64
C ALA A 497 -26.66 -4.31 -24.47
N MET A 498 -26.07 -4.78 -25.57
CA MET A 498 -25.11 -5.88 -25.54
C MET A 498 -23.99 -5.51 -24.59
N THR A 499 -23.73 -6.38 -23.59
CA THR A 499 -22.66 -6.22 -22.62
C THR A 499 -21.70 -7.39 -22.69
N VAL A 500 -20.43 -7.12 -22.39
CA VAL A 500 -19.36 -8.12 -22.29
C VAL A 500 -18.73 -8.06 -20.91
N LYS A 501 -18.04 -9.12 -20.49
CA LYS A 501 -17.42 -9.15 -19.17
C LYS A 501 -16.14 -8.30 -19.11
N GLY A 502 -16.06 -7.37 -18.17
CA GLY A 502 -14.86 -6.57 -17.85
C GLY A 502 -14.08 -7.08 -16.63
N LEU A 503 -13.28 -6.19 -16.02
CA LEU A 503 -12.37 -6.50 -14.91
C LEU A 503 -13.11 -6.75 -13.59
N ARG A 504 -14.14 -5.96 -13.29
CA ARG A 504 -14.98 -6.05 -12.08
C ARG A 504 -16.49 -5.96 -12.38
N GLY A 505 -16.87 -5.40 -13.53
CA GLY A 505 -18.26 -5.26 -13.97
C GLY A 505 -18.47 -5.69 -15.43
N ASN A 506 -19.71 -5.59 -15.90
CA ASN A 506 -20.05 -5.81 -17.31
C ASN A 506 -19.93 -4.48 -18.07
N VAL A 507 -19.29 -4.51 -19.24
CA VAL A 507 -19.01 -3.34 -20.07
C VAL A 507 -20.00 -3.33 -21.24
N PRO A 508 -20.75 -2.24 -21.47
CA PRO A 508 -21.62 -2.14 -22.63
C PRO A 508 -20.81 -1.96 -23.93
N VAL A 509 -21.25 -2.57 -25.03
CA VAL A 509 -20.52 -2.48 -26.32
C VAL A 509 -20.46 -1.04 -26.85
N LYS A 510 -21.46 -0.21 -26.54
CA LYS A 510 -21.42 1.23 -26.84
C LYS A 510 -20.23 1.93 -26.19
N GLU A 511 -19.85 1.51 -24.98
CA GLU A 511 -18.70 2.07 -24.27
C GLU A 511 -17.38 1.64 -24.93
N LEU A 512 -17.30 0.41 -25.45
CA LEU A 512 -16.13 -0.05 -26.22
C LEU A 512 -15.92 0.73 -27.51
N VAL A 513 -17.01 1.18 -28.14
CA VAL A 513 -16.94 2.09 -29.29
C VAL A 513 -16.52 3.49 -28.85
N ALA A 514 -17.07 3.99 -27.74
CA ALA A 514 -16.69 5.30 -27.19
C ALA A 514 -15.23 5.35 -26.71
N SER A 515 -14.67 4.22 -26.27
CA SER A 515 -13.26 4.07 -25.92
C SER A 515 -12.36 3.74 -27.12
N GLY A 516 -12.89 3.71 -28.34
CA GLY A 516 -12.11 3.48 -29.56
C GLY A 516 -11.54 2.07 -29.71
N LEU A 517 -12.01 1.11 -28.90
CA LEU A 517 -11.59 -0.29 -28.95
C LEU A 517 -12.37 -1.10 -30.00
N LEU A 518 -13.56 -0.63 -30.40
CA LEU A 518 -14.36 -1.20 -31.48
C LEU A 518 -14.84 -0.12 -32.45
N ASP A 519 -14.79 -0.44 -33.74
CA ASP A 519 -15.44 0.38 -34.76
C ASP A 519 -16.96 0.15 -34.76
N GLU A 520 -17.73 1.17 -35.12
CA GLU A 520 -19.20 1.08 -35.20
C GLU A 520 -19.67 -0.05 -36.14
N THR A 521 -18.91 -0.34 -37.19
CA THR A 521 -19.23 -1.42 -38.14
C THR A 521 -19.00 -2.83 -37.56
N ASP A 522 -17.98 -2.97 -36.72
CA ASP A 522 -17.64 -4.22 -36.04
C ASP A 522 -18.64 -4.50 -34.90
N SER A 523 -19.12 -3.45 -34.23
CA SER A 523 -20.10 -3.55 -33.13
C SER A 523 -21.45 -4.16 -33.57
N GLN A 524 -21.80 -4.01 -34.86
CA GLN A 524 -23.05 -4.53 -35.43
C GLN A 524 -22.90 -5.93 -36.03
N LYS A 525 -21.67 -6.36 -36.36
CA LYS A 525 -21.39 -7.63 -37.05
C LYS A 525 -20.93 -8.73 -36.10
N LEU A 526 -20.17 -8.40 -35.06
CA LEU A 526 -19.53 -9.37 -34.17
C LEU A 526 -20.48 -9.81 -33.04
N SER A 527 -20.41 -11.08 -32.68
CA SER A 527 -21.07 -11.62 -31.49
C SER A 527 -20.34 -11.23 -30.20
N SER A 528 -21.03 -11.31 -29.05
CA SER A 528 -20.42 -10.97 -27.74
C SER A 528 -19.16 -11.79 -27.43
N LYS A 529 -19.12 -13.07 -27.83
CA LYS A 529 -17.96 -13.94 -27.63
C LYS A 529 -16.76 -13.57 -28.51
N GLU A 530 -17.01 -13.22 -29.77
CA GLU A 530 -15.93 -12.79 -30.68
C GLU A 530 -15.33 -11.46 -30.24
N ILE A 531 -16.16 -10.55 -29.72
CA ILE A 531 -15.70 -9.30 -29.11
C ILE A 531 -14.84 -9.58 -27.88
N GLU A 532 -15.28 -10.49 -27.00
CA GLU A 532 -14.52 -10.92 -25.82
C GLU A 532 -13.15 -11.52 -26.18
N GLU A 533 -13.08 -12.36 -27.23
CA GLU A 533 -11.81 -12.93 -27.68
C GLU A 533 -10.88 -11.89 -28.31
N LYS A 534 -11.40 -10.99 -29.15
CA LYS A 534 -10.62 -9.93 -29.80
C LYS A 534 -10.07 -8.91 -28.80
N LEU A 535 -10.87 -8.55 -27.79
CA LEU A 535 -10.53 -7.54 -26.78
C LEU A 535 -10.14 -8.13 -25.43
N LYS A 536 -9.71 -9.39 -25.39
CA LYS A 536 -9.35 -10.08 -24.15
C LYS A 536 -8.35 -9.27 -23.31
N SER A 537 -7.29 -8.73 -23.91
CA SER A 537 -6.29 -7.90 -23.20
C SER A 537 -6.86 -6.63 -22.57
N TYR A 538 -7.97 -6.09 -23.08
CA TYR A 538 -8.60 -4.87 -22.56
C TYR A 538 -9.74 -5.15 -21.58
N LEU A 539 -10.45 -6.26 -21.76
CA LEU A 539 -11.65 -6.63 -21.01
C LEU A 539 -11.35 -7.55 -19.82
N TYR A 540 -10.74 -8.71 -20.07
CA TYR A 540 -10.54 -9.74 -19.04
C TYR A 540 -9.28 -10.58 -19.27
N GLY A 541 -8.54 -10.81 -18.20
CA GLY A 541 -7.21 -11.39 -18.25
C GLY A 541 -6.13 -10.33 -18.04
N SER A 542 -4.90 -10.79 -17.93
CA SER A 542 -3.76 -9.92 -17.64
C SER A 542 -2.56 -10.36 -18.44
N THR A 543 -1.86 -9.39 -19.03
CA THR A 543 -0.52 -9.60 -19.59
C THR A 543 0.57 -9.23 -18.59
N CYS A 544 0.20 -9.05 -17.32
CA CYS A 544 1.14 -8.84 -16.22
C CYS A 544 2.02 -10.08 -16.01
N ILE A 545 3.15 -9.88 -15.32
CA ILE A 545 4.00 -10.97 -14.88
C ILE A 545 3.20 -11.81 -13.87
N ALA A 546 2.80 -13.00 -14.29
CA ALA A 546 1.86 -13.87 -13.60
C ALA A 546 2.49 -14.67 -12.46
N GLY A 547 3.80 -14.91 -12.52
CA GLY A 547 4.53 -15.68 -11.54
C GLY A 547 5.95 -15.98 -11.98
N ILE A 548 6.51 -17.04 -11.42
CA ILE A 548 7.90 -17.43 -11.63
C ILE A 548 7.98 -18.75 -12.36
N TYR A 549 8.96 -18.84 -13.25
CA TYR A 549 9.45 -20.09 -13.79
C TYR A 549 10.79 -20.44 -13.15
N ASP A 550 10.81 -21.48 -12.32
CA ASP A 550 12.01 -21.99 -11.67
C ASP A 550 12.74 -22.91 -12.66
N GLU A 551 13.83 -22.40 -13.27
CA GLU A 551 14.62 -23.17 -14.25
C GLU A 551 15.30 -24.40 -13.64
N VAL A 552 15.55 -24.39 -12.32
CA VAL A 552 16.25 -25.49 -11.63
C VAL A 552 15.34 -26.70 -11.50
N LYS A 553 14.08 -26.45 -11.11
CA LYS A 553 13.08 -27.49 -10.89
C LYS A 553 12.11 -27.67 -12.06
N ASP A 554 12.32 -26.93 -13.15
CA ASP A 554 11.47 -26.89 -14.34
C ASP A 554 9.97 -26.80 -14.00
N ARG A 555 9.61 -25.78 -13.20
CA ARG A 555 8.23 -25.63 -12.72
C ARG A 555 7.78 -24.19 -12.59
N ILE A 556 6.49 -24.01 -12.75
CA ILE A 556 5.79 -22.72 -12.60
C ILE A 556 5.32 -22.58 -11.15
N MET A 557 5.48 -21.40 -10.56
CA MET A 557 5.00 -21.12 -9.21
C MET A 557 4.49 -19.69 -9.02
N PRO A 558 3.52 -19.48 -8.10
CA PRO A 558 3.10 -18.14 -7.67
C PRO A 558 4.20 -17.41 -6.89
N PHE A 559 4.22 -16.08 -6.92
CA PHE A 559 5.23 -15.27 -6.22
C PHE A 559 5.31 -15.55 -4.71
N TYR A 560 4.17 -15.69 -4.04
CA TYR A 560 4.14 -15.95 -2.60
C TYR A 560 4.74 -17.31 -2.23
N GLN A 561 4.59 -18.33 -3.10
CA GLN A 561 5.23 -19.62 -2.92
C GLN A 561 6.75 -19.52 -3.12
N ALA A 562 7.20 -18.78 -4.14
CA ALA A 562 8.62 -18.53 -4.37
C ALA A 562 9.28 -17.80 -3.19
N MET A 563 8.57 -16.87 -2.55
CA MET A 563 9.01 -16.20 -1.33
C MET A 563 9.17 -17.17 -0.17
N LYS A 564 8.18 -18.07 0.05
CA LYS A 564 8.26 -19.10 1.10
C LYS A 564 9.43 -20.07 0.89
N GLU A 565 9.80 -20.31 -0.36
CA GLU A 565 10.94 -21.15 -0.72
C GLU A 565 12.28 -20.36 -0.74
N GLY A 566 12.28 -19.05 -0.46
CA GLY A 566 13.47 -18.21 -0.41
C GLY A 566 14.06 -17.86 -1.79
N LEU A 567 13.31 -18.08 -2.87
CA LEU A 567 13.70 -17.72 -4.23
C LEU A 567 13.50 -16.22 -4.52
N LEU A 568 12.51 -15.60 -3.88
CA LEU A 568 12.28 -14.15 -3.90
C LEU A 568 12.41 -13.53 -2.52
N MET A 569 12.91 -12.29 -2.49
CA MET A 569 12.86 -11.45 -1.29
C MET A 569 11.43 -10.97 -1.03
N ARG A 570 11.13 -10.72 0.25
CA ARG A 570 9.81 -10.25 0.69
C ARG A 570 9.39 -8.93 0.05
N GLY A 571 10.35 -8.01 -0.14
CA GLY A 571 10.14 -6.72 -0.83
C GLY A 571 9.69 -6.93 -2.28
N THR A 572 10.54 -7.54 -3.10
CA THR A 572 10.25 -7.85 -4.51
C THR A 572 8.94 -8.62 -4.70
N THR A 573 8.63 -9.56 -3.79
CA THR A 573 7.37 -10.32 -3.83
C THR A 573 6.16 -9.42 -3.67
N LEU A 574 6.20 -8.47 -2.72
CA LEU A 574 5.11 -7.54 -2.48
C LEU A 574 4.89 -6.63 -3.70
N GLU A 575 5.96 -6.11 -4.28
CA GLU A 575 5.89 -5.18 -5.41
C GLU A 575 5.27 -5.85 -6.64
N LEU A 576 5.68 -7.09 -6.93
CA LEU A 576 5.10 -7.87 -8.03
C LEU A 576 3.63 -8.23 -7.78
N LEU A 577 3.24 -8.54 -6.54
CA LEU A 577 1.84 -8.80 -6.19
C LEU A 577 0.99 -7.52 -6.24
N GLU A 578 1.54 -6.37 -5.84
CA GLU A 578 0.88 -5.07 -5.96
C GLU A 578 0.65 -4.70 -7.43
N ALA A 579 1.64 -4.95 -8.30
CA ALA A 579 1.50 -4.80 -9.73
C ALA A 579 0.40 -5.69 -10.32
N GLN A 580 0.29 -6.95 -9.87
CA GLN A 580 -0.81 -7.85 -10.26
C GLN A 580 -2.17 -7.31 -9.82
N ALA A 581 -2.29 -6.89 -8.55
CA ALA A 581 -3.52 -6.35 -7.98
C ALA A 581 -3.96 -5.08 -8.73
N ALA A 582 -3.04 -4.16 -9.00
CA ALA A 582 -3.31 -2.92 -9.74
C ALA A 582 -3.55 -3.15 -11.23
N SER A 583 -3.02 -4.22 -11.81
CA SER A 583 -3.27 -4.59 -13.21
C SER A 583 -4.58 -5.34 -13.41
N GLY A 584 -5.31 -5.69 -12.35
CA GLY A 584 -6.64 -6.30 -12.45
C GLY A 584 -6.84 -7.49 -11.53
N PHE A 585 -5.89 -8.41 -11.41
CA PHE A 585 -6.13 -9.68 -10.72
C PHE A 585 -4.85 -10.24 -10.11
N ILE A 586 -4.97 -10.91 -8.97
CA ILE A 586 -3.94 -11.83 -8.50
C ILE A 586 -4.02 -13.10 -9.35
N VAL A 587 -2.90 -13.47 -9.96
CA VAL A 587 -2.84 -14.58 -10.91
C VAL A 587 -2.34 -15.83 -10.21
N ASP A 588 -3.05 -16.95 -10.40
CA ASP A 588 -2.52 -18.27 -10.12
C ASP A 588 -1.95 -18.87 -11.41
N PRO A 589 -0.62 -18.82 -11.62
CA PRO A 589 -0.01 -19.27 -12.87
C PRO A 589 -0.05 -20.80 -13.06
N VAL A 590 -0.34 -21.57 -12.00
CA VAL A 590 -0.41 -23.03 -12.05
C VAL A 590 -1.80 -23.48 -12.52
N ASN A 591 -2.86 -22.89 -11.96
CA ASN A 591 -4.24 -23.23 -12.30
C ASN A 591 -4.84 -22.35 -13.41
N ASN A 592 -4.10 -21.32 -13.86
CA ASN A 592 -4.53 -20.32 -14.85
C ASN A 592 -5.84 -19.62 -14.45
N VAL A 593 -5.92 -19.19 -13.19
CA VAL A 593 -7.11 -18.51 -12.64
C VAL A 593 -6.75 -17.09 -12.22
N PHE A 594 -7.65 -16.15 -12.54
CA PHE A 594 -7.57 -14.75 -12.16
C PHE A 594 -8.51 -14.50 -10.99
N LEU A 595 -7.99 -13.96 -9.89
CA LEU A 595 -8.72 -13.83 -8.63
C LEU A 595 -8.62 -12.40 -8.09
N THR A 596 -9.65 -12.00 -7.34
CA THR A 596 -9.58 -10.80 -6.50
C THR A 596 -8.63 -11.02 -5.32
N VAL A 597 -8.17 -9.94 -4.68
CA VAL A 597 -7.27 -10.04 -3.51
C VAL A 597 -7.93 -10.84 -2.38
N GLU A 598 -9.24 -10.64 -2.15
CA GLU A 598 -9.99 -11.36 -1.12
C GLU A 598 -10.07 -12.88 -1.40
N GLU A 599 -10.31 -13.27 -2.65
CA GLU A 599 -10.34 -14.68 -3.06
C GLU A 599 -8.95 -15.32 -3.03
N ALA A 600 -7.93 -14.60 -3.49
CA ALA A 600 -6.55 -15.06 -3.44
C ALA A 600 -6.08 -15.30 -1.99
N SER A 601 -6.51 -14.47 -1.04
CA SER A 601 -6.23 -14.67 0.39
C SER A 601 -6.87 -15.96 0.91
N LYS A 602 -8.15 -16.21 0.56
CA LYS A 602 -8.85 -17.44 0.95
C LYS A 602 -8.20 -18.71 0.38
N LYS A 603 -7.65 -18.63 -0.83
CA LYS A 603 -6.92 -19.73 -1.47
C LYS A 603 -5.44 -19.84 -1.06
N GLY A 604 -4.94 -18.93 -0.23
CA GLY A 604 -3.55 -18.95 0.24
C GLY A 604 -2.50 -18.57 -0.81
N LEU A 605 -2.91 -17.97 -1.94
CA LEU A 605 -2.00 -17.41 -2.96
C LEU A 605 -1.29 -16.15 -2.47
N ILE A 606 -1.85 -15.48 -1.47
CA ILE A 606 -1.24 -14.33 -0.78
C ILE A 606 -1.26 -14.55 0.73
N GLY A 607 -0.23 -14.06 1.41
CA GLY A 607 -0.16 -14.06 2.87
C GLY A 607 -1.05 -13.01 3.52
N HIS A 608 -1.50 -13.27 4.74
CA HIS A 608 -2.28 -12.30 5.52
C HIS A 608 -1.51 -11.00 5.76
N GLU A 609 -0.17 -11.08 5.78
CA GLU A 609 0.73 -9.93 5.91
C GLU A 609 0.67 -8.94 4.74
N PHE A 610 0.23 -9.38 3.57
CA PHE A 610 0.15 -8.55 2.37
C PHE A 610 -1.28 -8.10 2.05
N LYS A 611 -2.29 -8.76 2.64
CA LYS A 611 -3.72 -8.53 2.32
C LYS A 611 -4.10 -7.05 2.30
N ASN A 612 -3.80 -6.29 3.35
CA ASN A 612 -4.21 -4.88 3.44
C ASN A 612 -3.50 -4.00 2.39
N LYS A 613 -2.23 -4.27 2.11
CA LYS A 613 -1.46 -3.52 1.09
C LYS A 613 -1.99 -3.82 -0.31
N LEU A 614 -2.26 -5.10 -0.59
CA LEU A 614 -2.83 -5.54 -1.87
C LEU A 614 -4.26 -5.04 -2.08
N LEU A 615 -5.09 -4.96 -1.03
CA LEU A 615 -6.40 -4.30 -1.10
C LEU A 615 -6.27 -2.81 -1.41
N SER A 616 -5.19 -2.15 -0.97
CA SER A 616 -4.92 -0.75 -1.33
C SER A 616 -4.49 -0.61 -2.80
N ALA A 617 -3.70 -1.55 -3.33
CA ALA A 617 -3.31 -1.59 -4.74
C ALA A 617 -4.48 -1.98 -5.66
N GLU A 618 -5.38 -2.87 -5.23
CA GLU A 618 -6.59 -3.26 -5.98
C GLU A 618 -7.54 -2.08 -6.22
N LYS A 619 -7.46 -1.01 -5.40
CA LYS A 619 -8.19 0.23 -5.63
C LYS A 619 -7.79 0.93 -6.93
N ALA A 620 -6.63 0.64 -7.50
CA ALA A 620 -6.29 1.12 -8.84
C ALA A 620 -7.22 0.56 -9.94
N VAL A 621 -7.94 -0.53 -9.65
CA VAL A 621 -8.91 -1.17 -10.54
C VAL A 621 -10.35 -0.81 -10.17
N THR A 622 -10.69 -0.82 -8.88
CA THR A 622 -12.05 -0.48 -8.41
C THR A 622 -12.29 1.02 -8.26
N GLY A 623 -11.21 1.81 -8.30
CA GLY A 623 -11.15 3.24 -8.08
C GLY A 623 -10.98 3.64 -6.62
N TYR A 624 -10.45 4.85 -6.43
CA TYR A 624 -10.25 5.47 -5.12
C TYR A 624 -11.47 6.34 -4.78
N LYS A 625 -11.91 6.32 -3.52
CA LYS A 625 -13.00 7.18 -3.07
C LYS A 625 -12.42 8.50 -2.58
N ASP A 626 -12.76 9.58 -3.28
CA ASP A 626 -12.37 10.94 -2.90
C ASP A 626 -13.05 11.33 -1.57
N PRO A 627 -12.28 11.67 -0.51
CA PRO A 627 -12.85 12.09 0.77
C PRO A 627 -13.72 13.34 0.70
N GLU A 628 -13.44 14.25 -0.25
CA GLU A 628 -14.14 15.53 -0.37
C GLU A 628 -15.47 15.40 -1.12
N THR A 629 -15.47 14.66 -2.23
CA THR A 629 -16.64 14.55 -3.12
C THR A 629 -17.42 13.25 -2.97
N GLY A 630 -16.83 12.24 -2.32
CA GLY A 630 -17.38 10.89 -2.22
C GLY A 630 -17.42 10.11 -3.54
N LYS A 631 -16.94 10.69 -4.65
CA LYS A 631 -16.92 10.08 -5.99
C LYS A 631 -15.73 9.11 -6.13
N ILE A 632 -15.89 8.17 -7.06
CA ILE A 632 -14.81 7.24 -7.45
C ILE A 632 -13.93 7.94 -8.49
N ILE A 633 -12.64 8.03 -8.21
CA ILE A 633 -11.59 8.63 -9.04
C ILE A 633 -10.55 7.58 -9.45
N SER A 634 -9.81 7.86 -10.54
CA SER A 634 -8.76 6.97 -11.05
C SER A 634 -7.50 6.97 -10.18
N LEU A 635 -6.57 6.05 -10.47
CA LEU A 635 -5.26 6.01 -9.83
C LEU A 635 -4.49 7.32 -10.05
N PHE A 636 -4.46 7.83 -11.28
CA PHE A 636 -3.81 9.10 -11.61
C PHE A 636 -4.37 10.27 -10.80
N GLN A 637 -5.69 10.42 -10.78
CA GLN A 637 -6.37 11.47 -10.01
C GLN A 637 -6.12 11.34 -8.49
N ALA A 638 -5.94 10.12 -8.00
CA ALA A 638 -5.60 9.87 -6.60
C ALA A 638 -4.14 10.26 -6.28
N ILE A 639 -3.23 10.18 -7.25
CA ILE A 639 -1.85 10.66 -7.13
C ILE A 639 -1.82 12.19 -7.12
N GLU A 640 -2.55 12.86 -8.01
CA GLU A 640 -2.64 14.34 -8.02
C GLU A 640 -3.22 14.91 -6.72
N LYS A 641 -4.15 14.18 -6.09
CA LYS A 641 -4.76 14.55 -4.80
C LYS A 641 -3.97 14.06 -3.58
N ASP A 642 -2.76 13.52 -3.76
CA ASP A 642 -1.91 12.96 -2.69
C ASP A 642 -2.62 11.90 -1.80
N LEU A 643 -3.65 11.22 -2.33
CA LEU A 643 -4.29 10.07 -1.65
C LEU A 643 -3.44 8.81 -1.75
N VAL A 644 -2.55 8.76 -2.74
CA VAL A 644 -1.56 7.71 -2.98
C VAL A 644 -0.19 8.37 -3.10
N GLU A 645 0.81 7.83 -2.40
CA GLU A 645 2.19 8.31 -2.49
C GLU A 645 2.69 8.25 -3.94
N LYS A 646 3.31 9.34 -4.43
CA LYS A 646 3.71 9.48 -5.84
C LYS A 646 4.56 8.31 -6.35
N GLY A 647 5.61 7.90 -5.64
CA GLY A 647 6.46 6.79 -6.06
C GLY A 647 5.72 5.45 -6.15
N HIS A 648 4.84 5.17 -5.17
CA HIS A 648 3.97 3.99 -5.21
C HIS A 648 2.97 4.05 -6.37
N GLY A 649 2.35 5.21 -6.60
CA GLY A 649 1.38 5.43 -7.67
C GLY A 649 1.97 5.32 -9.08
N ILE A 650 3.13 5.93 -9.32
CA ILE A 650 3.90 5.85 -10.58
C ILE A 650 4.17 4.39 -10.93
N ARG A 651 4.64 3.60 -9.95
CA ARG A 651 4.89 2.16 -10.13
C ARG A 651 3.64 1.38 -10.56
N LEU A 652 2.48 1.69 -9.96
CA LEU A 652 1.23 1.03 -10.32
C LEU A 652 0.71 1.46 -11.70
N LEU A 653 0.86 2.74 -12.07
CA LEU A 653 0.51 3.24 -13.40
C LEU A 653 1.36 2.59 -14.49
N GLU A 654 2.67 2.50 -14.25
CA GLU A 654 3.61 1.85 -15.17
C GLU A 654 3.23 0.38 -15.41
N ALA A 655 2.88 -0.34 -14.35
CA ALA A 655 2.41 -1.72 -14.44
C ALA A 655 1.10 -1.87 -15.23
N GLN A 656 0.15 -0.93 -15.11
CA GLN A 656 -1.09 -0.93 -15.89
C GLN A 656 -0.82 -0.73 -17.38
N ILE A 657 -0.03 0.29 -17.73
CA ILE A 657 0.34 0.61 -19.12
C ILE A 657 1.03 -0.58 -19.76
N ALA A 658 2.06 -1.13 -19.11
CA ALA A 658 2.79 -2.29 -19.61
C ALA A 658 1.93 -3.57 -19.66
N SER A 659 0.84 -3.65 -18.89
CA SER A 659 -0.08 -4.81 -18.86
C SER A 659 -1.29 -4.69 -19.80
N GLY A 660 -1.36 -3.64 -20.61
CA GLY A 660 -2.31 -3.49 -21.71
C GLY A 660 -2.91 -2.09 -21.85
N GLY A 661 -2.88 -1.27 -20.81
CA GLY A 661 -3.46 0.08 -20.85
C GLY A 661 -3.91 0.58 -19.47
N ILE A 662 -4.25 1.87 -19.40
CA ILE A 662 -4.73 2.53 -18.18
C ILE A 662 -6.10 1.96 -17.83
N ILE A 663 -6.38 1.70 -16.54
CA ILE A 663 -7.68 1.16 -16.13
C ILE A 663 -8.68 2.28 -15.86
N ASP A 664 -9.85 2.20 -16.50
CA ASP A 664 -11.01 3.01 -16.13
C ASP A 664 -11.76 2.32 -14.97
N PRO A 665 -11.76 2.90 -13.75
CA PRO A 665 -12.41 2.28 -12.60
C PRO A 665 -13.94 2.34 -12.65
N LYS A 666 -14.53 3.24 -13.47
CA LYS A 666 -15.98 3.38 -13.60
C LYS A 666 -16.53 2.38 -14.60
N GLU A 667 -15.91 2.31 -15.77
CA GLU A 667 -16.33 1.45 -16.87
C GLU A 667 -15.66 0.07 -16.84
N SER A 668 -14.75 -0.18 -15.90
CA SER A 668 -14.19 -1.48 -15.56
C SER A 668 -13.46 -2.22 -16.70
N HIS A 669 -12.81 -1.47 -17.58
CA HIS A 669 -11.96 -2.01 -18.66
C HIS A 669 -10.70 -1.15 -18.83
N ARG A 670 -9.71 -1.68 -19.57
CA ARG A 670 -8.51 -0.92 -19.93
C ARG A 670 -8.79 -0.02 -21.12
N ILE A 671 -8.18 1.14 -21.14
CA ILE A 671 -8.25 2.12 -22.22
C ILE A 671 -6.84 2.49 -22.69
N ASP A 672 -6.73 2.87 -23.95
CA ASP A 672 -5.48 3.38 -24.51
C ASP A 672 -5.13 4.76 -23.94
N VAL A 673 -3.84 5.09 -23.97
CA VAL A 673 -3.29 6.35 -23.44
C VAL A 673 -3.97 7.57 -24.07
N SER A 674 -4.27 7.54 -25.38
CA SER A 674 -4.95 8.63 -26.07
C SER A 674 -6.37 8.90 -25.56
N VAL A 675 -7.07 7.86 -25.10
CA VAL A 675 -8.41 7.97 -24.52
C VAL A 675 -8.33 8.37 -23.05
N ALA A 676 -7.31 7.88 -22.35
CA ALA A 676 -7.03 8.28 -20.96
C ALA A 676 -6.79 9.79 -20.85
N TYR A 677 -6.10 10.42 -21.81
CA TYR A 677 -5.97 11.89 -21.88
C TYR A 677 -7.32 12.59 -21.96
N LYS A 678 -8.20 12.14 -22.87
CA LYS A 678 -9.54 12.75 -23.04
C LYS A 678 -10.41 12.63 -21.79
N ARG A 679 -10.22 11.56 -21.00
CA ARG A 679 -10.97 11.29 -19.77
C ARG A 679 -10.32 11.88 -18.52
N GLY A 680 -9.12 12.46 -18.62
CA GLY A 680 -8.36 12.97 -17.47
C GLY A 680 -7.92 11.86 -16.51
N TYR A 681 -7.63 10.66 -17.04
CA TYR A 681 -7.07 9.53 -16.29
C TYR A 681 -5.56 9.40 -16.46
N PHE A 682 -4.97 10.26 -17.27
CA PHE A 682 -3.56 10.38 -17.54
C PHE A 682 -3.31 11.76 -18.14
N ASP A 683 -2.09 12.27 -18.06
CA ASP A 683 -1.68 13.57 -18.62
C ASP A 683 -0.28 13.50 -19.27
N GLU A 684 0.08 14.56 -20.00
CA GLU A 684 1.33 14.61 -20.74
C GLU A 684 2.55 14.65 -19.80
N GLU A 685 2.45 15.35 -18.67
CA GLU A 685 3.51 15.43 -17.65
C GLU A 685 3.84 14.03 -17.07
N MET A 686 2.83 13.25 -16.66
CA MET A 686 3.06 11.88 -16.18
C MET A 686 3.60 10.96 -17.26
N ASN A 687 3.22 11.17 -18.52
CA ASN A 687 3.75 10.40 -19.64
C ASN A 687 5.24 10.69 -19.87
N GLU A 688 5.65 11.96 -19.79
CA GLU A 688 7.07 12.33 -19.83
C GLU A 688 7.84 11.67 -18.68
N ILE A 689 7.32 11.73 -17.45
CA ILE A 689 7.93 11.09 -16.28
C ILE A 689 8.09 9.57 -16.51
N LEU A 690 7.05 8.87 -16.97
CA LEU A 690 7.08 7.42 -17.18
C LEU A 690 7.92 7.00 -18.39
N SER A 691 8.09 7.88 -19.38
CA SER A 691 8.99 7.64 -20.51
C SER A 691 10.46 7.89 -20.18
N TYR A 692 10.74 8.60 -19.09
CA TYR A 692 12.10 8.87 -18.62
C TYR A 692 12.69 7.65 -17.90
N GLU A 693 13.79 7.11 -18.41
CA GLU A 693 14.51 5.94 -17.86
C GLU A 693 15.44 6.28 -16.66
N GLY A 694 15.05 7.28 -15.86
CA GLY A 694 15.74 7.69 -14.63
C GLY A 694 15.66 6.66 -13.50
N ASP A 695 16.26 6.99 -12.35
CA ASP A 695 16.18 6.11 -11.16
C ASP A 695 14.79 6.16 -10.50
N ASP A 696 14.09 7.30 -10.61
CA ASP A 696 12.79 7.53 -9.98
C ASP A 696 11.64 6.67 -10.53
N THR A 697 11.78 6.13 -11.75
CA THR A 697 10.79 5.24 -12.40
C THR A 697 11.10 3.75 -12.24
N LYS A 698 12.29 3.39 -11.76
CA LYS A 698 12.75 2.00 -11.62
C LYS A 698 12.25 1.36 -10.32
N GLY A 699 10.93 1.24 -10.21
CA GLY A 699 10.24 0.76 -9.02
C GLY A 699 10.23 -0.76 -8.80
N PHE A 700 10.84 -1.55 -9.70
CA PHE A 700 10.87 -3.02 -9.63
C PHE A 700 12.30 -3.56 -9.59
N PHE A 701 12.48 -4.74 -9.00
CA PHE A 701 13.80 -5.34 -8.81
C PHE A 701 13.89 -6.69 -9.55
N ASP A 702 14.92 -6.86 -10.40
CA ASP A 702 15.20 -8.16 -11.03
C ASP A 702 15.97 -9.08 -10.06
N PRO A 703 15.38 -10.20 -9.61
CA PRO A 703 16.06 -11.16 -8.73
C PRO A 703 17.27 -11.86 -9.37
N ASN A 704 17.41 -11.87 -10.71
CA ASN A 704 18.55 -12.49 -11.39
C ASN A 704 19.77 -11.56 -11.46
N THR A 705 19.59 -10.32 -11.95
CA THR A 705 20.69 -9.36 -12.12
C THR A 705 20.91 -8.47 -10.90
N GLN A 706 19.95 -8.41 -9.98
CA GLN A 706 19.92 -7.50 -8.83
C GLN A 706 19.90 -6.01 -9.19
N GLU A 707 19.28 -5.68 -10.31
CA GLU A 707 19.12 -4.31 -10.81
C GLU A 707 17.71 -3.79 -10.53
N ASN A 708 17.60 -2.48 -10.28
CA ASN A 708 16.31 -1.79 -10.32
C ASN A 708 15.95 -1.52 -11.78
N LEU A 709 14.73 -1.89 -12.16
CA LEU A 709 14.19 -1.80 -13.51
C LEU A 709 12.80 -1.19 -13.47
N THR A 710 12.37 -0.70 -14.62
CA THR A 710 10.97 -0.41 -14.88
C THR A 710 10.19 -1.74 -15.03
N TYR A 711 8.89 -1.74 -14.80
CA TYR A 711 8.04 -2.90 -15.02
C TYR A 711 8.13 -3.42 -16.46
N LEU A 712 8.18 -2.52 -17.44
CA LEU A 712 8.29 -2.90 -18.86
C LEU A 712 9.60 -3.66 -19.12
N GLN A 713 10.73 -3.14 -18.63
CA GLN A 713 12.04 -3.80 -18.75
C GLN A 713 12.07 -5.16 -18.05
N LEU A 714 11.44 -5.28 -16.88
CA LEU A 714 11.34 -6.58 -16.19
C LEU A 714 10.45 -7.56 -16.97
N LYS A 715 9.37 -7.07 -17.59
CA LYS A 715 8.46 -7.88 -18.42
C LYS A 715 9.14 -8.37 -19.70
N GLU A 716 10.01 -7.59 -20.32
CA GLU A 716 10.82 -8.01 -21.48
C GLU A 716 11.78 -9.16 -21.18
N ARG A 717 12.22 -9.28 -19.91
CA ARG A 717 13.05 -10.39 -19.43
C ARG A 717 12.26 -11.66 -19.09
N CYS A 718 10.94 -11.60 -19.14
CA CYS A 718 10.06 -12.74 -18.84
C CYS A 718 9.84 -13.64 -20.07
N ILE A 719 9.47 -14.89 -19.83
CA ILE A 719 9.10 -15.86 -20.86
C ILE A 719 7.59 -16.08 -20.90
N THR A 720 7.02 -16.36 -22.06
CA THR A 720 5.61 -16.74 -22.18
C THR A 720 5.46 -18.25 -22.13
N SER A 721 4.67 -18.75 -21.19
CA SER A 721 4.36 -20.18 -21.09
C SER A 721 3.52 -20.63 -22.30
N PRO A 722 3.97 -21.60 -23.11
CA PRO A 722 3.20 -22.07 -24.27
C PRO A 722 1.90 -22.81 -23.87
N LYS A 723 1.83 -23.32 -22.64
CA LYS A 723 0.64 -24.03 -22.13
C LYS A 723 -0.45 -23.10 -21.63
N THR A 724 -0.09 -21.97 -21.01
CA THR A 724 -1.03 -21.07 -20.33
C THR A 724 -1.14 -19.69 -20.98
N GLY A 725 -0.19 -19.31 -21.85
CA GLY A 725 -0.09 -17.97 -22.43
C GLY A 725 0.32 -16.88 -21.43
N LEU A 726 0.70 -17.27 -20.20
CA LEU A 726 1.06 -16.34 -19.13
C LEU A 726 2.54 -15.95 -19.19
N VAL A 727 2.83 -14.70 -18.83
CA VAL A 727 4.18 -14.16 -18.73
C VAL A 727 4.78 -14.54 -17.38
N LEU A 728 5.93 -15.22 -17.39
CA LEU A 728 6.59 -15.75 -16.20
C LEU A 728 8.02 -15.25 -16.11
N LEU A 729 8.44 -14.82 -14.93
CA LEU A 729 9.81 -14.40 -14.67
C LEU A 729 10.70 -15.64 -14.46
N PRO A 730 11.67 -15.92 -15.35
CA PRO A 730 12.59 -17.04 -15.16
C PRO A 730 13.56 -16.74 -14.01
N LEU A 731 13.77 -17.70 -13.10
CA LEU A 731 14.81 -17.65 -12.07
C LEU A 731 15.91 -18.65 -12.41
N LYS A 732 17.13 -18.13 -12.61
CA LYS A 732 18.31 -18.92 -12.98
C LYS A 732 19.01 -19.52 -11.76
N ASP A 733 19.65 -20.67 -11.94
CA ASP A 733 20.42 -21.33 -10.87
C ASP A 733 21.61 -20.46 -10.43
N LYS A 734 21.68 -20.10 -9.14
CA LYS A 734 22.83 -19.42 -8.54
C LYS A 734 24.14 -20.22 -8.72
N LYS A 735 24.06 -21.54 -8.99
CA LYS A 735 25.24 -22.40 -9.23
C LYS A 735 25.76 -22.39 -10.67
N LYS A 736 24.96 -21.99 -11.67
CA LYS A 736 25.41 -21.94 -13.09
C LYS A 736 26.13 -20.64 -13.45
N ILE A 737 26.03 -19.59 -12.64
CA ILE A 737 26.69 -18.28 -12.85
C ILE A 737 28.22 -18.35 -12.66
N GLN A 738 28.76 -19.46 -12.14
CA GLN A 738 30.21 -19.60 -11.91
C GLN A 738 31.04 -20.07 -13.14
N LYS A 739 30.46 -20.29 -14.33
CA LYS A 739 31.20 -20.92 -15.45
C LYS A 739 31.16 -20.26 -16.83
N SER A 740 30.60 -19.07 -17.00
CA SER A 740 30.72 -18.37 -18.28
C SER A 740 30.86 -16.85 -18.08
N GLU A 741 32.08 -16.41 -18.32
CA GLU A 741 32.53 -15.08 -18.71
C GLU A 741 32.29 -13.91 -17.74
N GLU A 742 33.41 -13.55 -17.12
CA GLU A 742 33.69 -12.33 -16.39
C GLU A 742 33.48 -11.08 -17.26
N SER A 743 32.48 -10.28 -16.90
CA SER A 743 32.60 -8.83 -16.98
C SER A 743 32.07 -8.25 -15.66
N ARG A 744 32.97 -8.18 -14.69
CA ARG A 744 32.73 -7.55 -13.39
C ARG A 744 32.39 -6.07 -13.60
N SER A 745 31.16 -5.68 -13.27
CA SER A 745 30.90 -4.38 -12.65
C SER A 745 30.62 -4.64 -11.18
N ASN A 746 31.61 -4.35 -10.35
CA ASN A 746 31.56 -4.47 -8.90
C ASN A 746 30.47 -3.56 -8.33
N VAL A 747 29.27 -4.09 -8.04
CA VAL A 747 28.38 -3.49 -7.04
C VAL A 747 28.79 -4.04 -5.68
N LEU A 748 29.87 -3.45 -5.15
CA LEU A 748 30.17 -3.56 -3.74
C LEU A 748 29.10 -2.77 -2.98
N ARG A 749 28.21 -3.46 -2.27
CA ARG A 749 27.41 -2.81 -1.21
C ARG A 749 28.39 -2.33 -0.15
N LYS A 750 28.77 -1.06 -0.23
CA LYS A 750 29.61 -0.34 0.74
C LYS A 750 28.78 0.78 1.36
N ARG A 751 28.98 1.04 2.65
CA ARG A 751 28.46 2.23 3.30
C ARG A 751 29.36 3.39 2.86
N ARG A 752 28.92 4.17 1.87
CA ARG A 752 29.59 5.42 1.48
C ARG A 752 29.24 6.50 2.51
N VAL A 753 30.25 7.12 3.11
CA VAL A 753 30.07 8.37 3.86
C VAL A 753 29.93 9.49 2.83
N VAL A 754 28.78 10.17 2.81
CA VAL A 754 28.54 11.33 1.93
C VAL A 754 28.53 12.56 2.81
N ILE A 755 29.53 13.44 2.63
CA ILE A 755 29.54 14.77 3.24
C ILE A 755 29.21 15.76 2.13
N VAL A 756 28.25 16.62 2.38
CA VAL A 756 27.82 17.66 1.43
C VAL A 756 28.24 18.99 2.02
N ASP A 757 28.89 19.81 1.19
CA ASP A 757 29.22 21.17 1.56
C ASP A 757 27.91 21.98 1.74
N PRO A 758 27.65 22.53 2.94
CA PRO A 758 26.41 23.27 3.22
C PRO A 758 26.18 24.47 2.30
N ASP A 759 27.26 25.08 1.78
CA ASP A 759 27.19 26.31 1.00
C ASP A 759 26.98 26.04 -0.50
N THR A 760 27.44 24.90 -1.00
CA THR A 760 27.40 24.58 -2.44
C THR A 760 26.46 23.44 -2.80
N GLY A 761 26.02 22.64 -1.83
CA GLY A 761 25.19 21.46 -2.05
C GLY A 761 25.90 20.34 -2.83
N LEU A 762 27.21 20.47 -3.06
CA LEU A 762 28.04 19.49 -3.75
C LEU A 762 28.68 18.52 -2.75
N GLU A 763 28.81 17.27 -3.16
CA GLU A 763 29.49 16.24 -2.36
C GLU A 763 30.99 16.55 -2.25
N MET A 764 31.55 16.36 -1.05
CA MET A 764 32.95 16.56 -0.73
C MET A 764 33.50 15.40 0.12
N SER A 765 34.81 15.18 0.07
CA SER A 765 35.46 14.09 0.82
C SER A 765 35.58 14.39 2.32
N VAL A 766 35.70 13.34 3.15
CA VAL A 766 35.97 13.46 4.60
C VAL A 766 37.20 14.32 4.90
N ARG A 767 38.23 14.21 4.05
CA ARG A 767 39.44 15.03 4.17
C ARG A 767 39.18 16.50 3.81
N GLU A 768 38.44 16.79 2.76
CA GLU A 768 38.10 18.16 2.38
C GLU A 768 37.20 18.82 3.43
N ALA A 769 36.26 18.08 3.99
CA ALA A 769 35.40 18.56 5.08
C ALA A 769 36.21 18.92 6.33
N TYR A 770 37.24 18.14 6.66
CA TYR A 770 38.17 18.45 7.76
C TYR A 770 39.02 19.70 7.48
N HIS A 771 39.55 19.83 6.26
CA HIS A 771 40.36 21.01 5.88
C HIS A 771 39.52 22.29 5.77
N LYS A 772 38.21 22.17 5.51
CA LYS A 772 37.25 23.28 5.60
C LYS A 772 36.73 23.53 7.02
N GLU A 773 37.24 22.81 8.03
CA GLU A 773 36.81 22.88 9.44
C GLU A 773 35.31 22.57 9.65
N LEU A 774 34.67 21.88 8.69
CA LEU A 774 33.26 21.47 8.78
C LEU A 774 33.06 20.24 9.67
N ILE A 775 34.13 19.47 9.89
CA ILE A 775 34.19 18.35 10.83
C ILE A 775 35.45 18.48 11.70
N ASP A 776 35.36 18.06 12.96
CA ASP A 776 36.51 18.06 13.89
C ASP A 776 37.45 16.87 13.63
N TYR A 777 38.62 16.91 14.28
CA TYR A 777 39.66 15.90 14.06
C TYR A 777 39.25 14.49 14.49
N ASP A 778 38.44 14.38 15.54
CA ASP A 778 37.94 13.10 16.04
C ASP A 778 36.88 12.51 15.08
N THR A 779 35.98 13.34 14.55
CA THR A 779 35.00 12.93 13.52
C THR A 779 35.71 12.60 12.20
N PHE A 780 36.76 13.33 11.83
CA PHE A 780 37.61 13.00 10.70
C PHE A 780 38.23 11.61 10.85
N LEU A 781 38.76 11.27 12.02
CA LEU A 781 39.30 9.95 12.33
C LEU A 781 38.24 8.85 12.22
N ASP A 782 37.06 9.06 12.83
CA ASP A 782 35.96 8.08 12.82
C ASP A 782 35.37 7.85 11.42
N LEU A 783 35.26 8.91 10.61
CA LEU A 783 34.76 8.83 9.24
C LEU A 783 35.84 8.30 8.27
N SER A 784 37.12 8.63 8.50
CA SER A 784 38.24 8.11 7.72
C SER A 784 38.49 6.61 8.00
N GLU A 785 38.23 6.13 9.22
CA GLU A 785 38.22 4.70 9.54
C GLU A 785 37.07 3.96 8.84
N GLN A 786 35.94 4.61 8.63
CA GLN A 786 34.81 4.07 7.86
C GLN A 786 35.07 4.06 6.35
N GLU A 787 36.00 4.90 5.85
CA GLU A 787 36.44 4.94 4.44
C GLU A 787 37.56 3.95 4.09
N CYS A 788 38.11 3.19 5.06
CA CYS A 788 39.18 2.22 4.81
C CYS A 788 38.67 0.97 4.09
N GLU A 789 38.60 1.04 2.77
CA GLU A 789 38.22 -0.09 1.95
C GLU A 789 39.22 -0.29 0.81
N TRP A 790 40.01 -1.35 0.93
CA TRP A 790 40.85 -1.91 -0.12
C TRP A 790 40.12 -1.90 -1.47
N GLU A 791 40.82 -1.45 -2.52
CA GLU A 791 40.29 -1.36 -3.87
C GLU A 791 41.03 -2.34 -4.79
N GLU A 792 40.29 -3.22 -5.46
CA GLU A 792 40.85 -4.13 -6.46
C GLU A 792 40.73 -3.46 -7.85
N ILE A 793 41.86 -3.10 -8.43
CA ILE A 793 41.92 -2.53 -9.78
C ILE A 793 42.55 -3.53 -10.75
N THR A 794 42.03 -3.59 -11.97
CA THR A 794 42.63 -4.37 -13.06
C THR A 794 43.27 -3.40 -14.04
N ILE A 795 44.59 -3.36 -14.06
CA ILE A 795 45.34 -2.50 -14.99
C ILE A 795 45.57 -3.30 -16.27
N LYS A 796 45.11 -2.77 -17.41
CA LYS A 796 45.39 -3.31 -18.74
C LYS A 796 46.56 -2.53 -19.34
N GLY A 797 47.67 -3.22 -19.61
CA GLY A 797 48.83 -2.64 -20.30
C GLY A 797 48.52 -2.35 -21.77
N SER A 798 49.34 -1.50 -22.39
CA SER A 798 49.29 -1.19 -23.83
C SER A 798 49.57 -2.41 -24.73
N ASP A 799 50.10 -3.47 -24.15
CA ASP A 799 50.35 -4.79 -24.74
C ASP A 799 49.15 -5.76 -24.64
N GLY A 800 48.04 -5.33 -24.02
CA GLY A 800 46.85 -6.15 -23.81
C GLY A 800 46.94 -7.09 -22.61
N THR A 801 48.05 -7.08 -21.85
CA THR A 801 48.18 -7.90 -20.64
C THR A 801 47.40 -7.26 -19.47
N THR A 802 46.66 -8.09 -18.72
CA THR A 802 45.92 -7.64 -17.55
C THR A 802 46.65 -8.07 -16.27
N ARG A 803 46.90 -7.10 -15.39
CA ARG A 803 47.46 -7.32 -14.05
C ARG A 803 46.49 -6.82 -12.99
N LEU A 804 46.35 -7.62 -11.93
CA LEU A 804 45.41 -7.39 -10.85
C LEU A 804 46.16 -6.75 -9.69
N VAL A 805 45.74 -5.56 -9.29
CA VAL A 805 46.42 -4.76 -8.28
C VAL A 805 45.45 -4.44 -7.15
N VAL A 806 45.88 -4.70 -5.91
CA VAL A 806 45.14 -4.35 -4.70
C VAL A 806 45.71 -3.05 -4.16
N VAL A 807 44.88 -2.02 -4.01
CA VAL A 807 45.29 -0.68 -3.62
C VAL A 807 44.73 -0.35 -2.24
N ASP A 808 45.63 0.07 -1.35
CA ASP A 808 45.26 0.68 -0.09
C ASP A 808 44.92 2.16 -0.32
N ARG A 809 43.64 2.53 -0.22
CA ARG A 809 43.21 3.93 -0.36
C ARG A 809 43.69 4.84 0.76
N LYS A 810 44.09 4.30 1.92
CA LYS A 810 44.60 5.05 3.07
C LYS A 810 46.05 5.49 2.87
N THR A 811 46.87 4.61 2.28
CA THR A 811 48.32 4.84 2.09
C THR A 811 48.71 5.13 0.65
N GLY A 812 47.84 4.84 -0.33
CA GLY A 812 48.15 4.91 -1.76
C GLY A 812 49.02 3.74 -2.24
N THR A 813 49.32 2.76 -1.38
CA THR A 813 50.20 1.64 -1.70
C THR A 813 49.50 0.64 -2.59
N GLN A 814 50.17 0.22 -3.66
CA GLN A 814 49.64 -0.71 -4.65
C GLN A 814 50.38 -2.04 -4.56
N TYR A 815 49.64 -3.14 -4.50
CA TYR A 815 50.17 -4.49 -4.43
C TYR A 815 49.73 -5.27 -5.68
N ASP A 816 50.67 -5.54 -6.59
CA ASP A 816 50.39 -6.43 -7.71
C ASP A 816 50.27 -7.87 -7.20
N VAL A 817 49.13 -8.50 -7.44
CA VAL A 817 48.84 -9.84 -6.93
C VAL A 817 49.72 -10.91 -7.60
N LYS A 818 50.15 -10.70 -8.85
CA LYS A 818 51.11 -11.60 -9.52
C LYS A 818 52.50 -11.47 -8.89
N ASP A 819 52.97 -10.24 -8.62
CA ASP A 819 54.24 -10.02 -7.92
C ASP A 819 54.21 -10.62 -6.50
N CYS A 820 53.09 -10.48 -5.79
CA CYS A 820 52.91 -11.06 -4.46
C CYS A 820 52.94 -12.59 -4.46
N LEU A 821 52.46 -13.25 -5.53
CA LEU A 821 52.53 -14.70 -5.70
C LEU A 821 53.95 -15.15 -6.07
N GLU A 822 54.62 -14.45 -6.98
CA GLU A 822 55.99 -14.75 -7.43
C GLU A 822 57.02 -14.56 -6.30
N ARG A 823 56.81 -13.56 -5.44
CA ARG A 823 57.66 -13.27 -4.27
C ARG A 823 57.30 -14.09 -3.02
N GLY A 824 56.28 -14.95 -3.10
CA GLY A 824 55.85 -15.80 -1.99
C GLY A 824 55.21 -15.05 -0.81
N ILE A 825 54.81 -13.79 -1.01
CA ILE A 825 54.09 -12.98 -0.02
C ILE A 825 52.67 -13.56 0.16
N VAL A 826 52.06 -14.07 -0.90
CA VAL A 826 50.76 -14.75 -0.86
C VAL A 826 50.90 -16.16 -1.40
N ASP A 827 50.27 -17.12 -0.74
CA ASP A 827 50.26 -18.51 -1.22
C ASP A 827 49.17 -18.69 -2.29
N GLN A 828 49.42 -19.52 -3.30
CA GLN A 828 48.43 -19.82 -4.36
C GLN A 828 47.07 -20.24 -3.77
N LYS A 829 47.10 -20.98 -2.65
CA LYS A 829 45.91 -21.40 -1.91
C LYS A 829 45.11 -20.23 -1.33
N SER A 830 45.77 -19.19 -0.81
CA SER A 830 45.10 -17.99 -0.29
C SER A 830 44.48 -17.18 -1.42
N PHE A 831 45.17 -17.06 -2.55
CA PHE A 831 44.63 -16.40 -3.74
C PHE A 831 43.44 -17.17 -4.33
N ASP A 832 43.50 -18.50 -4.37
CA ASP A 832 42.39 -19.35 -4.82
C ASP A 832 41.20 -19.26 -3.86
N GLN A 833 41.44 -19.18 -2.54
CA GLN A 833 40.39 -18.96 -1.53
C GLN A 833 39.73 -17.58 -1.66
N TYR A 834 40.52 -16.55 -1.97
CA TYR A 834 40.02 -15.20 -2.26
C TYR A 834 39.22 -15.17 -3.57
N ARG A 835 39.73 -15.78 -4.65
CA ARG A 835 39.03 -15.98 -5.94
C ARG A 835 37.73 -16.76 -5.78
N ALA A 836 37.70 -17.74 -4.87
CA ALA A 836 36.50 -18.51 -4.52
C ALA A 836 35.55 -17.77 -3.56
N GLY A 837 35.89 -16.56 -3.10
CA GLY A 837 35.10 -15.77 -2.16
C GLY A 837 35.01 -16.36 -0.75
N THR A 838 35.90 -17.30 -0.41
CA THR A 838 35.98 -17.93 0.92
C THR A 838 36.58 -16.98 1.96
N ILE A 839 37.42 -16.04 1.53
CA ILE A 839 37.97 -14.95 2.33
C ILE A 839 37.68 -13.61 1.66
N THR A 840 37.48 -12.55 2.44
CA THR A 840 37.12 -11.22 1.93
C THR A 840 38.35 -10.48 1.38
N LEU A 841 38.13 -9.45 0.53
CA LEU A 841 39.23 -8.60 0.02
C LEU A 841 40.06 -7.98 1.15
N THR A 842 39.41 -7.54 2.23
CA THR A 842 40.08 -7.03 3.43
C THR A 842 40.96 -8.10 4.07
N GLN A 843 40.43 -9.32 4.28
CA GLN A 843 41.20 -10.43 4.85
C GLN A 843 42.36 -10.87 3.96
N PHE A 844 42.19 -10.78 2.63
CA PHE A 844 43.23 -11.08 1.67
C PHE A 844 44.32 -10.00 1.64
N ALA A 845 43.94 -8.73 1.71
CA ALA A 845 44.85 -7.61 1.78
C ALA A 845 45.60 -7.52 3.12
N ASP A 846 44.95 -7.94 4.22
CA ASP A 846 45.60 -8.12 5.53
C ASP A 846 46.70 -9.19 5.45
N GLN A 847 46.50 -10.28 4.69
CA GLN A 847 47.54 -11.29 4.48
C GLN A 847 48.74 -10.76 3.68
N ILE A 848 48.49 -9.92 2.67
CA ILE A 848 49.53 -9.25 1.89
C ILE A 848 50.35 -8.32 2.81
N THR A 849 49.67 -7.46 3.56
CA THR A 849 50.31 -6.45 4.43
C THR A 849 51.04 -7.04 5.63
N HIS A 850 50.48 -8.08 6.28
CA HIS A 850 51.14 -8.75 7.40
C HIS A 850 52.45 -9.44 7.00
N LYS A 851 52.59 -9.90 5.75
CA LYS A 851 53.81 -10.55 5.25
C LYS A 851 54.79 -9.56 4.59
N THR A 852 54.35 -8.42 4.04
CA THR A 852 55.28 -7.36 3.60
C THR A 852 55.99 -6.67 4.75
N SER A 853 55.35 -6.48 5.92
CA SER A 853 56.02 -5.92 7.11
C SER A 853 57.11 -6.81 7.71
N THR A 854 57.19 -8.09 7.33
CA THR A 854 58.25 -9.00 7.78
C THR A 854 59.46 -9.07 6.83
N THR A 855 59.37 -8.41 5.66
CA THR A 855 60.38 -8.53 4.59
C THR A 855 61.12 -7.21 4.31
N GLU A 856 61.00 -6.19 5.17
CA GLU A 856 61.89 -5.01 5.13
C GLU A 856 63.24 -5.30 5.77
N LEU A 857 64.04 -6.13 5.10
CA LEU A 857 65.49 -6.03 5.05
C LEU A 857 65.87 -6.65 3.71
N THR A 858 66.75 -5.97 2.97
CA THR A 858 67.28 -6.30 1.63
C THR A 858 66.41 -5.92 0.43
N ILE A 859 66.85 -4.86 -0.29
CA ILE A 859 66.94 -4.62 -1.76
C ILE A 859 67.29 -3.12 -1.88
N ALA A 860 68.57 -2.71 -1.98
CA ALA A 860 69.47 -2.81 -3.13
C ALA A 860 68.84 -2.25 -4.42
N ALA A 861 69.24 -1.03 -4.75
CA ALA A 861 68.81 -0.27 -5.91
C ALA A 861 68.96 -1.03 -7.24
N SER A 862 67.95 -0.93 -8.10
CA SER A 862 68.16 -0.83 -9.54
C SER A 862 66.92 -0.30 -10.25
N ASN A 863 67.15 0.82 -10.92
CA ASN A 863 66.46 1.38 -12.08
C ASN A 863 65.29 2.35 -11.86
N VAL A 864 65.56 3.50 -12.46
CA VAL A 864 64.89 4.80 -12.52
C VAL A 864 64.25 4.89 -13.91
N GLU A 865 63.25 5.77 -14.05
CA GLU A 865 62.34 6.03 -15.20
C GLU A 865 60.96 5.41 -14.91
N ASP A 866 59.93 6.12 -14.44
CA ASP A 866 59.51 7.48 -14.76
C ASP A 866 59.10 8.28 -13.52
N MET A 867 59.74 9.44 -13.35
CA MET A 867 59.41 10.46 -12.37
C MET A 867 59.27 11.79 -13.12
N ALA A 868 58.04 12.26 -13.33
CA ALA A 868 57.75 13.69 -13.49
C ALA A 868 56.24 13.98 -13.34
N THR A 869 55.96 15.13 -12.72
CA THR A 869 54.67 15.83 -12.52
C THR A 869 53.80 15.31 -11.36
N CYS A 870 53.56 16.01 -10.24
CA CYS A 870 53.92 17.34 -9.76
C CYS A 870 54.02 17.29 -8.22
N SER A 871 55.07 17.86 -7.62
CA SER A 871 55.18 18.15 -6.19
C SER A 871 55.32 19.66 -6.02
N SER A 872 54.63 20.30 -5.07
CA SER A 872 55.17 20.92 -3.82
C SER A 872 54.20 22.03 -3.35
N PRO A 873 54.34 22.69 -2.18
CA PRO A 873 54.85 22.31 -0.84
C PRO A 873 53.78 22.66 0.27
N THR A 874 53.86 22.30 1.56
CA THR A 874 54.57 23.08 2.61
C THR A 874 54.27 22.49 4.01
N GLN A 875 55.33 21.99 4.66
CA GLN A 875 55.79 22.17 6.05
C GLN A 875 54.94 21.93 7.34
N LEU A 876 55.61 21.13 8.20
CA LEU A 876 55.92 21.30 9.63
C LEU A 876 54.85 21.01 10.72
N THR A 877 55.12 19.89 11.40
CA THR A 877 54.68 19.47 12.75
C THR A 877 55.08 20.46 13.87
N PRO A 878 54.56 20.32 15.11
CA PRO A 878 55.31 19.50 16.08
C PRO A 878 54.47 18.64 17.08
N SER A 879 54.91 17.38 17.23
CA SER A 879 55.12 16.58 18.47
C SER A 879 53.98 16.41 19.52
N SER A 880 53.40 15.21 19.69
CA SER A 880 53.79 14.09 20.61
C SER A 880 53.14 14.20 22.03
N PRO A 881 52.96 13.12 22.85
CA PRO A 881 53.57 11.78 22.82
C PRO A 881 52.66 10.54 23.14
N THR A 882 53.11 9.37 22.64
CA THR A 882 53.31 8.06 23.31
C THR A 882 52.26 7.56 24.34
N VAL A 883 51.70 6.34 24.25
CA VAL A 883 52.28 5.12 24.87
C VAL A 883 51.59 3.82 24.38
N ARG A 884 52.45 2.84 24.02
CA ARG A 884 52.18 1.42 23.74
C ARG A 884 51.53 0.70 24.93
N LYS A 885 50.50 -0.12 24.68
CA LYS A 885 50.05 -1.18 25.59
C LYS A 885 50.95 -2.43 25.49
N ARG A 886 51.43 -2.91 26.63
CA ARG A 886 51.89 -4.30 26.84
C ARG A 886 50.85 -5.04 27.69
N PHE A 887 50.68 -6.32 27.40
CA PHE A 887 49.78 -7.27 28.06
C PHE A 887 50.27 -7.73 29.45
N SER A 888 49.32 -8.36 30.16
CA SER A 888 49.41 -9.34 31.27
C SER A 888 49.53 -8.86 32.73
N SER A 889 48.38 -8.89 33.41
CA SER A 889 48.06 -9.46 34.73
C SER A 889 49.18 -9.95 35.67
N ILE A 890 49.15 -9.49 36.94
CA ILE A 890 49.13 -10.30 38.20
C ILE A 890 48.70 -9.37 39.36
N SER A 891 47.85 -9.91 40.23
CA SER A 891 47.16 -9.26 41.36
C SER A 891 48.02 -9.18 42.64
N ILE A 892 47.86 -8.11 43.43
CA ILE A 892 48.05 -8.12 44.90
C ILE A 892 46.96 -7.25 45.55
N THR A 893 46.20 -7.87 46.46
CA THR A 893 45.09 -7.32 47.26
C THR A 893 45.56 -6.53 48.48
N VAL A 894 44.98 -5.35 48.75
CA VAL A 894 44.73 -4.81 50.10
C VAL A 894 43.48 -3.88 50.04
N SER A 895 42.42 -4.22 50.76
CA SER A 895 41.25 -3.35 51.06
C SER A 895 41.44 -2.66 52.43
N PRO A 896 40.74 -1.57 52.88
CA PRO A 896 39.40 -0.99 52.50
C PRO A 896 39.41 0.58 52.35
N PRO A 897 38.29 1.34 52.14
CA PRO A 897 36.85 1.04 52.17
C PRO A 897 36.10 1.17 50.83
N GLU A 898 34.90 0.56 50.79
CA GLU A 898 33.91 0.38 49.71
C GLU A 898 34.09 1.23 48.43
N MET A 899 35.01 0.83 47.57
CA MET A 899 34.99 1.19 46.17
C MET A 899 34.25 0.08 45.42
N PHE A 900 33.27 0.43 44.59
CA PHE A 900 32.58 -0.55 43.75
C PHE A 900 33.60 -1.21 42.81
N ASP A 901 33.94 -2.48 43.06
CA ASP A 901 34.71 -3.32 42.11
C ASP A 901 34.03 -3.34 40.73
N ASP A 902 34.76 -3.78 39.69
CA ASP A 902 34.37 -3.99 38.27
C ASP A 902 33.00 -4.70 38.04
N HIS A 903 32.41 -5.20 39.12
CA HIS A 903 31.18 -5.96 39.27
C HIS A 903 29.91 -5.11 39.55
N SER A 904 29.98 -3.78 39.56
CA SER A 904 28.82 -2.90 39.76
C SER A 904 27.84 -2.91 38.56
N PRO A 905 26.51 -3.02 38.77
CA PRO A 905 25.50 -2.93 37.69
C PRO A 905 25.38 -1.49 37.16
N VAL A 906 24.71 -1.33 36.01
CA VAL A 906 24.34 0.00 35.48
C VAL A 906 23.46 0.73 36.51
N ALA A 907 23.98 1.82 37.09
CA ALA A 907 23.39 2.52 38.22
C ALA A 907 22.55 3.73 37.81
N ALA A 908 23.03 4.50 36.83
CA ALA A 908 22.41 5.75 36.40
C ALA A 908 22.45 5.93 34.88
N ILE A 909 21.77 6.96 34.40
CA ILE A 909 21.84 7.42 33.01
C ILE A 909 22.58 8.75 33.00
N PHE A 910 23.52 8.91 32.07
CA PHE A 910 24.21 10.18 31.84
C PHE A 910 23.65 10.81 30.56
N ASP A 911 22.91 11.90 30.72
CA ASP A 911 22.34 12.64 29.60
C ASP A 911 23.43 13.53 28.98
N THR A 912 23.83 13.22 27.75
CA THR A 912 24.89 13.93 27.04
C THR A 912 24.46 15.31 26.56
N GLU A 913 23.16 15.62 26.50
CA GLU A 913 22.66 16.93 26.05
C GLU A 913 22.61 17.93 27.20
N THR A 914 22.22 17.49 28.39
CA THR A 914 22.15 18.34 29.59
C THR A 914 23.40 18.23 30.46
N LEU A 915 24.28 17.25 30.19
CA LEU A 915 25.45 16.90 31.01
C LEU A 915 25.07 16.56 32.46
N GLU A 916 23.87 16.00 32.66
CA GLU A 916 23.35 15.62 33.97
C GLU A 916 23.41 14.11 34.21
N LYS A 917 23.77 13.73 35.45
CA LYS A 917 23.56 12.37 35.97
C LYS A 917 22.12 12.26 36.48
N ILE A 918 21.31 11.43 35.84
CA ILE A 918 19.89 11.25 36.16
C ILE A 918 19.58 9.80 36.55
N THR A 919 18.51 9.61 37.32
CA THR A 919 18.01 8.27 37.65
C THR A 919 17.44 7.57 36.42
N ILE A 920 17.36 6.24 36.45
CA ILE A 920 16.76 5.46 35.35
C ILE A 920 15.29 5.84 35.14
N THR A 921 14.57 6.12 36.22
CA THR A 921 13.18 6.57 36.18
C THR A 921 13.03 8.00 35.68
N GLU A 922 13.98 8.89 35.97
CA GLU A 922 14.01 10.22 35.38
C GLU A 922 14.26 10.16 33.87
N GLY A 923 15.19 9.31 33.43
CA GLY A 923 15.39 9.05 31.99
C GLY A 923 14.15 8.48 31.30
N LEU A 924 13.32 7.72 32.02
CA LEU A 924 12.01 7.26 31.53
C LEU A 924 11.00 8.42 31.44
N ARG A 925 10.93 9.31 32.44
CA ARG A 925 10.05 10.48 32.42
C ARG A 925 10.41 11.46 31.31
N ARG A 926 11.70 11.65 31.05
CA ARG A 926 12.22 12.50 29.95
C ARG A 926 12.13 11.84 28.57
N GLY A 927 11.67 10.59 28.47
CA GLY A 927 11.53 9.86 27.20
C GLY A 927 12.86 9.44 26.56
N ILE A 928 13.97 9.61 27.27
CA ILE A 928 15.33 9.26 26.82
C ILE A 928 15.49 7.73 26.77
N VAL A 929 14.82 7.03 27.70
CA VAL A 929 14.81 5.57 27.85
C VAL A 929 13.39 5.03 27.80
N ASP A 930 13.17 3.97 27.04
CA ASP A 930 11.86 3.33 26.93
C ASP A 930 11.49 2.54 28.21
N THR A 931 10.20 2.32 28.43
CA THR A 931 9.69 1.65 29.64
C THR A 931 10.27 0.27 29.86
N LEU A 932 10.53 -0.48 28.78
CA LEU A 932 11.08 -1.83 28.88
C LEU A 932 12.56 -1.76 29.30
N THR A 933 13.36 -0.92 28.65
CA THR A 933 14.77 -0.71 29.01
C THR A 933 14.92 -0.22 30.45
N ALA A 934 14.10 0.75 30.87
CA ALA A 934 14.09 1.23 32.26
C ALA A 934 13.75 0.12 33.25
N GLN A 935 12.71 -0.69 32.96
CA GLN A 935 12.36 -1.85 33.78
C GLN A 935 13.51 -2.87 33.86
N ARG A 936 14.18 -3.19 32.73
CA ARG A 936 15.27 -4.18 32.72
C ARG A 936 16.52 -3.71 33.46
N LEU A 937 16.88 -2.44 33.35
CA LEU A 937 18.00 -1.87 34.11
C LEU A 937 17.71 -1.88 35.62
N LEU A 938 16.49 -1.53 36.02
CA LEU A 938 16.05 -1.60 37.42
C LEU A 938 15.93 -3.05 37.94
N GLU A 939 15.49 -3.99 37.11
CA GLU A 939 15.50 -5.42 37.43
C GLU A 939 16.93 -5.92 37.69
N ALA A 940 17.91 -5.49 36.89
CA ALA A 940 19.31 -5.85 37.08
C ALA A 940 19.87 -5.31 38.41
N GLN A 941 19.52 -4.08 38.81
CA GLN A 941 19.89 -3.53 40.12
C GLN A 941 19.23 -4.30 41.29
N ALA A 942 17.90 -4.50 41.23
CA ALA A 942 17.17 -5.23 42.26
C ALA A 942 17.65 -6.69 42.42
N CYS A 943 18.02 -7.33 41.32
CA CYS A 943 18.56 -8.69 41.26
C CYS A 943 19.98 -8.82 41.83
N THR A 944 20.71 -7.71 41.96
CA THR A 944 22.14 -7.70 42.37
C THR A 944 22.40 -7.05 43.72
N GLY A 945 21.35 -6.74 44.49
CA GLY A 945 21.46 -6.37 45.90
C GLY A 945 20.60 -5.20 46.34
N GLY A 946 20.00 -4.43 45.42
CA GLY A 946 19.14 -3.29 45.74
C GLY A 946 19.20 -2.20 44.69
N LEU A 947 18.25 -1.25 44.74
CA LEU A 947 18.24 -0.12 43.81
C LEU A 947 19.31 0.90 44.22
N ILE A 948 20.06 1.43 43.26
CA ILE A 948 21.14 2.38 43.56
C ILE A 948 20.59 3.79 43.40
N ASN A 949 20.76 4.62 44.42
CA ASN A 949 20.48 6.05 44.31
C ASN A 949 21.71 6.76 43.69
N PRO A 950 21.62 7.37 42.50
CA PRO A 950 22.75 8.04 41.86
C PRO A 950 23.30 9.23 42.65
N SER A 951 22.49 9.91 43.48
CA SER A 951 22.93 11.10 44.22
C SER A 951 23.68 10.75 45.51
N THR A 952 23.24 9.70 46.22
CA THR A 952 23.87 9.26 47.48
C THR A 952 24.82 8.08 47.31
N SER A 953 24.78 7.39 46.17
CA SER A 953 25.47 6.11 45.90
C SER A 953 25.06 4.95 46.83
N GLU A 954 23.99 5.12 47.60
CA GLU A 954 23.50 4.09 48.53
C GLU A 954 22.62 3.07 47.82
N ARG A 955 22.65 1.82 48.30
CA ARG A 955 21.73 0.75 47.88
C ARG A 955 20.49 0.76 48.77
N LEU A 956 19.34 0.95 48.14
CA LEU A 956 18.04 1.08 48.80
C LEU A 956 17.19 -0.17 48.58
N SER A 957 16.34 -0.47 49.57
CA SER A 957 15.27 -1.46 49.41
C SER A 957 14.19 -0.94 48.45
N LEU A 958 13.35 -1.82 47.90
CA LEU A 958 12.23 -1.38 47.05
C LEU A 958 11.28 -0.44 47.78
N GLN A 959 11.09 -0.63 49.09
CA GLN A 959 10.22 0.25 49.88
C GLN A 959 10.86 1.62 50.08
N ASP A 960 12.15 1.67 50.42
CA ASP A 960 12.85 2.95 50.62
C ASP A 960 12.97 3.73 49.31
N ALA A 961 13.18 3.05 48.18
CA ALA A 961 13.24 3.66 46.86
C ALA A 961 11.89 4.26 46.41
N VAL A 962 10.75 3.69 46.85
CA VAL A 962 9.42 4.30 46.64
C VAL A 962 9.25 5.54 47.52
N HIS A 963 9.63 5.47 48.80
CA HIS A 963 9.52 6.61 49.71
C HIS A 963 10.41 7.79 49.29
N GLN A 964 11.59 7.52 48.71
CA GLN A 964 12.48 8.54 48.16
C GLN A 964 12.11 8.99 46.73
N GLY A 965 11.02 8.48 46.15
CA GLY A 965 10.56 8.87 44.81
C GLY A 965 11.48 8.45 43.66
N ILE A 966 12.37 7.47 43.89
CA ILE A 966 13.25 6.92 42.86
C ILE A 966 12.48 5.97 41.95
N ILE A 967 11.47 5.26 42.45
CA ILE A 967 10.56 4.41 41.67
C ILE A 967 9.10 4.61 42.08
N ASP A 968 8.18 4.44 41.14
CA ASP A 968 6.74 4.45 41.43
C ASP A 968 6.26 3.11 42.02
N GLU A 969 5.14 3.11 42.75
CA GLU A 969 4.51 1.91 43.31
C GLU A 969 4.20 0.84 42.23
N SER A 970 3.82 1.29 41.04
CA SER A 970 3.61 0.43 39.86
C SER A 970 4.90 -0.30 39.45
N MET A 971 6.03 0.40 39.44
CA MET A 971 7.33 -0.19 39.11
C MET A 971 7.83 -1.10 40.23
N ALA A 972 7.63 -0.71 41.50
CA ALA A 972 7.95 -1.54 42.66
C ALA A 972 7.27 -2.92 42.59
N SER A 973 6.00 -2.97 42.18
CA SER A 973 5.27 -4.23 41.99
C SER A 973 5.92 -5.16 40.96
N LYS A 974 6.47 -4.61 39.87
CA LYS A 974 7.14 -5.34 38.78
C LYS A 974 8.53 -5.84 39.18
N LEU A 975 9.20 -5.14 40.09
CA LEU A 975 10.56 -5.46 40.55
C LEU A 975 10.60 -6.48 41.70
N LYS A 976 9.45 -6.82 42.32
CA LYS A 976 9.38 -7.81 43.40
C LYS A 976 10.05 -9.16 43.07
N PRO A 977 9.86 -9.76 41.87
CA PRO A 977 10.57 -11.00 41.52
C PRO A 977 12.09 -10.83 41.43
N ALA A 978 12.58 -9.68 40.98
CA ALA A 978 14.01 -9.37 40.91
C ALA A 978 14.60 -9.14 42.31
N GLN A 979 13.87 -8.51 43.24
CA GLN A 979 14.30 -8.41 44.64
C GLN A 979 14.37 -9.79 45.31
N LYS A 980 13.42 -10.70 45.01
CA LYS A 980 13.49 -12.09 45.50
C LYS A 980 14.66 -12.87 44.88
N ALA A 981 15.11 -12.49 43.69
CA ALA A 981 16.29 -13.09 43.06
C ALA A 981 17.60 -12.81 43.82
N SER A 982 17.70 -11.69 44.55
CA SER A 982 18.83 -11.39 45.45
C SER A 982 18.59 -11.88 46.90
N ALA A 983 17.37 -11.73 47.42
CA ALA A 983 17.03 -12.12 48.80
C ALA A 983 16.79 -13.63 49.00
N GLY A 984 16.52 -14.36 47.92
CA GLY A 984 16.11 -15.76 47.87
C GLY A 984 14.60 -15.97 47.71
N PHE A 985 14.20 -16.99 46.93
CA PHE A 985 12.81 -17.41 46.82
C PHE A 985 12.46 -18.35 47.98
N GLU A 986 11.61 -17.90 48.90
CA GLU A 986 11.20 -18.69 50.06
C GLU A 986 10.08 -19.67 49.72
N ASP A 987 10.32 -20.97 49.90
CA ASP A 987 9.29 -22.00 49.82
C ASP A 987 8.38 -21.93 51.06
N VAL A 988 7.08 -21.73 50.83
CA VAL A 988 6.05 -21.62 51.88
C VAL A 988 5.96 -22.89 52.75
N LYS A 989 6.32 -24.06 52.22
CA LYS A 989 6.24 -25.35 52.94
C LYS A 989 7.50 -25.69 53.73
N ILE A 990 8.68 -25.32 53.23
CA ILE A 990 9.97 -25.79 53.77
C ILE A 990 10.75 -24.63 54.42
N LYS A 991 10.33 -23.37 54.23
CA LYS A 991 11.04 -22.13 54.61
C LYS A 991 12.48 -22.07 54.10
N ARG A 992 12.80 -22.88 53.08
CA ARG A 992 14.08 -22.89 52.41
C ARG A 992 14.11 -21.75 51.41
N LYS A 993 15.20 -20.98 51.40
CA LYS A 993 15.48 -20.00 50.36
C LYS A 993 16.15 -20.67 49.17
N MET A 994 15.58 -20.50 47.98
CA MET A 994 16.08 -21.04 46.72
C MET A 994 16.76 -19.96 45.89
N SER A 995 17.80 -20.35 45.16
CA SER A 995 18.49 -19.50 44.19
C SER A 995 17.63 -19.26 42.96
N VAL A 996 18.02 -18.32 42.11
CA VAL A 996 17.32 -18.05 40.84
C VAL A 996 17.28 -19.31 39.96
N ALA A 997 18.39 -20.05 39.89
CA ALA A 997 18.48 -21.25 39.08
C ALA A 997 17.58 -22.38 39.61
N GLU A 998 17.52 -22.55 40.94
CA GLU A 998 16.62 -23.49 41.59
C GLU A 998 15.14 -23.06 41.43
N ALA A 999 14.84 -21.76 41.54
CA ALA A 999 13.49 -21.24 41.37
C ALA A 999 12.96 -21.43 39.94
N VAL A 1000 13.83 -21.37 38.92
CA VAL A 1000 13.46 -21.70 37.53
C VAL A 1000 13.21 -23.20 37.37
N LYS A 1001 14.07 -24.03 37.98
CA LYS A 1001 13.94 -25.50 37.92
C LYS A 1001 12.65 -26.00 38.58
N GLU A 1002 12.26 -25.37 39.70
CA GLU A 1002 11.03 -25.65 40.45
C GLU A 1002 9.81 -24.83 39.95
N ALA A 1003 9.95 -24.13 38.81
CA ALA A 1003 8.89 -23.35 38.15
C ALA A 1003 8.26 -22.20 38.97
N TRP A 1004 8.96 -21.68 39.99
CA TRP A 1004 8.58 -20.48 40.75
C TRP A 1004 8.84 -19.18 39.99
N LEU A 1005 9.76 -19.21 39.02
CA LEU A 1005 10.12 -18.08 38.17
C LEU A 1005 10.05 -18.50 36.69
N PRO A 1006 9.37 -17.76 35.80
CA PRO A 1006 9.35 -18.05 34.37
C PRO A 1006 10.77 -18.13 33.79
N TYR A 1007 10.99 -19.08 32.87
CA TYR A 1007 12.31 -19.37 32.30
C TYR A 1007 12.97 -18.11 31.69
N GLU A 1008 12.22 -17.28 30.98
CA GLU A 1008 12.74 -16.05 30.35
C GLU A 1008 13.20 -15.02 31.40
N ALA A 1009 12.48 -14.90 32.52
CA ALA A 1009 12.86 -13.99 33.60
C ALA A 1009 14.06 -14.52 34.38
N GLY A 1010 14.07 -15.82 34.66
CA GLY A 1010 15.20 -16.48 35.30
C GLY A 1010 16.48 -16.40 34.50
N GLN A 1011 16.42 -16.64 33.19
CA GLN A 1011 17.58 -16.52 32.31
C GLN A 1011 18.19 -15.10 32.36
N ARG A 1012 17.36 -14.05 32.29
CA ARG A 1012 17.85 -12.65 32.41
C ARG A 1012 18.47 -12.36 33.78
N PHE A 1013 17.85 -12.84 34.86
CA PHE A 1013 18.37 -12.63 36.22
C PHE A 1013 19.71 -13.35 36.43
N LEU A 1014 19.85 -14.57 35.90
CA LEU A 1014 21.12 -15.30 35.90
C LEU A 1014 22.20 -14.56 35.10
N GLU A 1015 21.84 -14.00 33.93
CA GLU A 1015 22.74 -13.15 33.13
C GLU A 1015 23.18 -11.90 33.91
N PHE A 1016 22.24 -11.19 34.57
CA PHE A 1016 22.56 -10.00 35.38
C PHE A 1016 23.48 -10.32 36.56
N GLN A 1017 23.23 -11.42 37.29
CA GLN A 1017 24.08 -11.85 38.40
C GLN A 1017 25.46 -12.27 37.93
N TYR A 1018 25.54 -13.07 36.85
CA TYR A 1018 26.80 -13.50 36.28
C TYR A 1018 27.68 -12.32 35.82
N LEU A 1019 27.10 -11.37 35.08
CA LEU A 1019 27.80 -10.18 34.57
C LEU A 1019 28.24 -9.22 35.68
N THR A 1020 27.64 -9.32 36.87
CA THR A 1020 28.00 -8.52 38.05
C THR A 1020 28.86 -9.32 39.05
N GLY A 1021 29.60 -10.34 38.61
CA GLY A 1021 30.61 -11.01 39.44
C GLY A 1021 30.22 -12.39 39.98
N GLY A 1022 29.12 -12.99 39.52
CA GLY A 1022 28.75 -14.38 39.84
C GLY A 1022 27.35 -14.54 40.44
N LEU A 1023 26.87 -15.78 40.49
CA LEU A 1023 25.52 -16.11 40.94
C LEU A 1023 25.37 -15.88 42.44
N ILE A 1024 24.22 -15.36 42.88
CA ILE A 1024 24.02 -14.98 44.28
C ILE A 1024 23.45 -16.14 45.08
N GLU A 1025 24.08 -16.45 46.22
CA GLU A 1025 23.57 -17.41 47.19
C GLU A 1025 22.43 -16.80 48.04
N PRO A 1026 21.27 -17.49 48.12
CA PRO A 1026 20.15 -17.02 48.92
C PRO A 1026 20.48 -16.93 50.41
N GLY A 1027 20.32 -15.75 51.01
CA GLY A 1027 20.42 -15.54 52.45
C GLY A 1027 21.80 -15.14 52.99
N SER A 1028 22.89 -15.54 52.35
CA SER A 1028 24.25 -15.05 52.64
C SER A 1028 24.66 -13.86 51.79
N GLY A 1029 24.05 -13.71 50.59
CA GLY A 1029 24.42 -12.68 49.62
C GLY A 1029 25.78 -12.92 48.95
N GLN A 1030 26.40 -14.09 49.20
CA GLN A 1030 27.71 -14.44 48.67
C GLN A 1030 27.61 -14.76 47.16
N ARG A 1031 28.61 -14.32 46.38
CA ARG A 1031 28.71 -14.66 44.95
C ARG A 1031 29.44 -15.98 44.75
N ILE A 1032 28.87 -16.85 43.92
CA ILE A 1032 29.35 -18.19 43.60
C ILE A 1032 29.74 -18.24 42.12
N SER A 1033 30.88 -18.90 41.84
CA SER A 1033 31.36 -19.09 40.47
C SER A 1033 30.51 -20.12 39.70
N ILE A 1034 30.59 -20.12 38.38
CA ILE A 1034 29.83 -21.06 37.54
C ILE A 1034 30.22 -22.52 37.87
N GLU A 1035 31.50 -22.78 38.09
CA GLU A 1035 32.03 -24.12 38.39
C GLU A 1035 31.47 -24.67 39.71
N GLU A 1036 31.36 -23.80 40.72
CA GLU A 1036 30.77 -24.15 42.01
C GLU A 1036 29.24 -24.26 41.92
N ALA A 1037 28.58 -23.46 41.08
CA ALA A 1037 27.15 -23.58 40.82
C ALA A 1037 26.79 -24.92 40.13
N ILE A 1038 27.64 -25.42 39.23
CA ILE A 1038 27.50 -26.75 38.63
C ILE A 1038 27.70 -27.83 39.70
N ARG A 1039 28.72 -27.69 40.56
CA ARG A 1039 29.02 -28.64 41.65
C ARG A 1039 27.87 -28.76 42.64
N ARG A 1040 27.18 -27.65 42.92
CA ARG A 1040 25.98 -27.58 43.79
C ARG A 1040 24.69 -27.97 43.08
N GLY A 1041 24.73 -28.28 41.78
CA GLY A 1041 23.58 -28.70 40.98
C GLY A 1041 22.58 -27.58 40.68
N TRP A 1042 23.00 -26.32 40.78
CA TRP A 1042 22.18 -25.14 40.45
C TRP A 1042 22.07 -24.97 38.93
N LEU A 1043 23.17 -25.20 38.21
CA LEU A 1043 23.22 -25.15 36.74
C LEU A 1043 23.66 -26.51 36.19
N ASP A 1044 23.14 -26.85 35.01
CA ASP A 1044 23.66 -27.92 34.17
C ASP A 1044 24.79 -27.40 33.26
N GLY A 1045 25.56 -28.31 32.65
CA GLY A 1045 26.67 -27.93 31.76
C GLY A 1045 26.22 -27.08 30.57
N GLN A 1046 24.99 -27.30 30.08
CA GLN A 1046 24.42 -26.53 28.97
C GLN A 1046 24.01 -25.11 29.42
N GLY A 1047 23.39 -24.96 30.58
CA GLY A 1047 23.04 -23.65 31.16
C GLY A 1047 24.26 -22.81 31.52
N ALA A 1048 25.32 -23.45 32.02
CA ALA A 1048 26.61 -22.80 32.25
C ALA A 1048 27.26 -22.28 30.95
N GLN A 1049 27.31 -23.11 29.89
CA GLN A 1049 27.83 -22.71 28.58
C GLN A 1049 27.05 -21.54 27.99
N LYS A 1050 25.71 -21.55 28.14
CA LYS A 1050 24.83 -20.48 27.65
C LYS A 1050 25.04 -19.15 28.38
N LEU A 1051 25.31 -19.18 29.69
CA LEU A 1051 25.64 -17.97 30.46
C LEU A 1051 27.02 -17.42 30.10
N GLN A 1052 28.00 -18.29 29.82
CA GLN A 1052 29.35 -17.90 29.40
C GLN A 1052 29.41 -17.35 27.97
N ASP A 1053 28.49 -17.74 27.08
CA ASP A 1053 28.41 -17.24 25.70
C ASP A 1053 27.81 -15.83 25.62
N THR A 1054 28.60 -14.86 26.08
CA THR A 1054 28.25 -13.43 26.17
C THR A 1054 27.90 -12.79 24.82
N ARG A 1055 28.36 -13.34 23.69
CA ARG A 1055 28.06 -12.82 22.34
C ARG A 1055 26.62 -13.13 21.91
N ASN A 1056 26.03 -14.19 22.47
CA ASN A 1056 24.69 -14.65 22.16
C ASN A 1056 23.66 -14.32 23.26
N HIS A 1057 24.04 -13.47 24.24
CA HIS A 1057 23.09 -12.93 25.22
C HIS A 1057 21.96 -12.17 24.53
N GLN A 1058 20.75 -12.33 25.05
CA GLN A 1058 19.56 -11.78 24.40
C GLN A 1058 19.55 -10.24 24.44
N LYS A 1059 19.36 -9.61 23.29
CA LYS A 1059 19.36 -8.14 23.12
C LYS A 1059 18.03 -7.51 23.56
N ASN A 1060 17.83 -7.46 24.88
CA ASN A 1060 16.58 -7.04 25.52
C ASN A 1060 16.51 -5.55 25.90
N LEU A 1061 17.57 -4.79 25.67
CA LEU A 1061 17.65 -3.36 25.99
C LEU A 1061 17.71 -2.54 24.70
N THR A 1062 17.22 -1.31 24.75
CA THR A 1062 17.44 -0.32 23.71
C THR A 1062 18.51 0.65 24.20
N CYS A 1063 19.61 0.80 23.45
CA CYS A 1063 20.69 1.72 23.80
C CYS A 1063 20.16 3.16 23.83
N PRO A 1064 20.21 3.88 24.96
CA PRO A 1064 19.69 5.25 25.03
C PRO A 1064 20.43 6.24 24.12
N LYS A 1065 21.71 6.01 23.81
CA LYS A 1065 22.55 6.87 22.93
C LYS A 1065 22.43 6.57 21.43
N THR A 1066 22.21 5.30 21.05
CA THR A 1066 22.20 4.86 19.62
C THR A 1066 20.84 4.34 19.15
N LYS A 1067 19.87 4.19 20.05
CA LYS A 1067 18.54 3.60 19.84
C LYS A 1067 18.52 2.18 19.25
N LEU A 1068 19.67 1.49 19.20
CA LEU A 1068 19.78 0.10 18.74
C LEU A 1068 19.48 -0.90 19.87
N LYS A 1069 19.01 -2.10 19.51
CA LYS A 1069 18.86 -3.20 20.47
C LYS A 1069 20.23 -3.72 20.89
N ILE A 1070 20.48 -3.76 22.20
CA ILE A 1070 21.73 -4.20 22.82
C ILE A 1070 21.46 -5.23 23.93
N SER A 1071 22.44 -6.08 24.21
CA SER A 1071 22.42 -6.95 25.40
C SER A 1071 22.82 -6.17 26.66
N TYR A 1072 22.56 -6.73 27.84
CA TYR A 1072 23.01 -6.10 29.10
C TYR A 1072 24.54 -6.06 29.21
N LYS A 1073 25.24 -7.04 28.63
CA LYS A 1073 26.70 -7.02 28.51
C LYS A 1073 27.19 -5.86 27.65
N GLU A 1074 26.61 -5.69 26.46
CA GLU A 1074 26.92 -4.56 25.57
C GLU A 1074 26.61 -3.20 26.24
N ALA A 1075 25.55 -3.12 27.06
CA ALA A 1075 25.24 -1.93 27.84
C ALA A 1075 26.29 -1.65 28.93
N MET A 1076 26.72 -2.66 29.67
CA MET A 1076 27.74 -2.55 30.72
C MET A 1076 29.12 -2.18 30.16
N ASP A 1077 29.46 -2.70 28.98
CA ASP A 1077 30.72 -2.39 28.29
C ASP A 1077 30.73 -0.97 27.70
N GLY A 1078 29.55 -0.43 27.39
CA GLY A 1078 29.35 0.94 26.91
C GLY A 1078 29.07 1.98 28.01
N CYS A 1079 29.15 1.61 29.29
CA CYS A 1079 28.95 2.53 30.40
C CYS A 1079 30.18 3.40 30.66
N MET A 1080 29.94 4.66 31.02
CA MET A 1080 30.93 5.51 31.68
C MET A 1080 31.05 5.11 33.14
N VAL A 1081 32.24 5.24 33.73
CA VAL A 1081 32.48 4.98 35.15
C VAL A 1081 32.83 6.30 35.83
N GLU A 1082 32.12 6.65 36.89
CA GLU A 1082 32.40 7.83 37.71
C GLU A 1082 33.63 7.57 38.59
N GLU A 1083 34.70 8.38 38.45
CA GLU A 1083 36.00 8.16 39.11
C GLU A 1083 35.93 8.21 40.65
N SER A 1084 34.99 8.98 41.21
CA SER A 1084 34.88 9.20 42.65
C SER A 1084 34.27 8.01 43.42
N ASN A 1085 33.43 7.20 42.77
CA ASN A 1085 32.66 6.13 43.41
C ASN A 1085 32.59 4.82 42.59
N GLY A 1086 33.17 4.76 41.39
CA GLY A 1086 33.11 3.57 40.52
C GLY A 1086 31.73 3.28 39.93
N MET A 1087 30.81 4.25 39.95
CA MET A 1087 29.43 4.07 39.50
C MET A 1087 29.35 3.97 37.97
N LYS A 1088 28.70 2.92 37.45
CA LYS A 1088 28.48 2.74 36.00
C LYS A 1088 27.24 3.52 35.54
N MET A 1089 27.43 4.38 34.55
CA MET A 1089 26.41 5.25 33.99
C MET A 1089 26.28 5.00 32.48
N LEU A 1090 25.06 4.76 32.01
CA LEU A 1090 24.81 4.54 30.59
C LEU A 1090 24.60 5.89 29.89
N GLN A 1091 25.37 6.18 28.86
CA GLN A 1091 25.22 7.40 28.08
C GLN A 1091 23.88 7.41 27.33
N ALA A 1092 23.25 8.58 27.27
CA ALA A 1092 21.98 8.75 26.60
C ALA A 1092 21.86 10.11 25.93
N SER A 1093 21.13 10.15 24.81
CA SER A 1093 20.79 11.37 24.08
C SER A 1093 19.35 11.27 23.57
N SER A 1094 18.66 12.41 23.49
CA SER A 1094 17.31 12.53 22.93
C SER A 1094 17.32 12.21 21.43
N VAL A 1095 18.39 12.61 20.73
CA VAL A 1095 18.65 12.27 19.33
C VAL A 1095 19.64 11.11 19.21
N SER A 1096 19.48 10.27 18.19
CA SER A 1096 20.42 9.16 17.98
C SER A 1096 21.76 9.71 17.48
N SER A 1097 22.84 9.50 18.25
CA SER A 1097 24.22 9.88 17.88
C SER A 1097 24.78 9.14 16.65
N LYS A 1098 24.08 8.10 16.19
CA LYS A 1098 24.26 7.50 14.87
C LYS A 1098 22.98 7.84 14.11
N GLY A 1099 23.10 8.55 12.98
CA GLY A 1099 21.98 9.15 12.23
C GLY A 1099 20.76 8.26 12.03
N ILE A 1100 19.64 8.90 11.64
CA ILE A 1100 18.27 8.36 11.57
C ILE A 1100 18.24 6.83 11.43
N SER A 1101 17.92 6.17 12.55
CA SER A 1101 17.54 4.76 12.55
C SER A 1101 16.46 4.54 11.50
N SER A 1102 16.64 3.50 10.68
CA SER A 1102 15.61 2.99 9.76
C SER A 1102 14.20 3.08 10.37
N PRO A 1103 13.15 3.44 9.60
CA PRO A 1103 11.78 3.65 10.09
C PRO A 1103 11.15 2.45 10.82
N TYR A 1104 11.79 1.28 10.77
CA TYR A 1104 11.30 0.03 11.29
C TYR A 1104 11.66 -0.27 12.76
N ASN A 1105 12.39 0.61 13.46
CA ASN A 1105 12.77 0.39 14.87
C ASN A 1105 12.12 1.35 15.89
N VAL A 1106 11.15 2.19 15.49
CA VAL A 1106 10.42 3.03 16.43
C VAL A 1106 9.35 2.18 17.13
N SER A 1107 9.61 1.82 18.37
CA SER A 1107 8.58 1.31 19.27
C SER A 1107 7.67 2.48 19.65
N ASN A 1108 6.45 2.49 19.11
CA ASN A 1108 5.43 3.48 19.44
C ASN A 1108 5.10 3.46 20.96
N PRO A 1109 5.16 4.59 21.68
CA PRO A 1109 4.76 4.67 23.08
C PRO A 1109 3.23 4.74 23.18
N GLY A 1110 2.56 3.61 22.98
CA GLY A 1110 1.09 3.55 23.04
C GLY A 1110 0.47 2.16 23.16
N SER A 1111 1.27 1.09 23.25
CA SER A 1111 0.72 -0.27 23.33
C SER A 1111 0.62 -0.73 24.78
N ARG A 1112 -0.58 -0.57 25.35
CA ARG A 1112 -1.00 -1.18 26.62
C ARG A 1112 -0.70 -2.68 26.63
N SER A 1113 -0.15 -3.15 27.76
CA SER A 1113 -0.12 -4.55 28.17
C SER A 1113 -1.51 -5.20 28.06
N GLY A 1114 -1.60 -6.24 27.24
CA GLY A 1114 -2.74 -7.14 27.14
C GLY A 1114 -2.25 -8.52 26.75
N SER A 1115 -1.86 -9.31 27.75
CA SER A 1115 -1.40 -10.68 27.59
C SER A 1115 -2.50 -11.55 26.94
N ARG A 1116 -2.21 -12.14 25.78
CA ARG A 1116 -2.79 -13.42 25.37
C ARG A 1116 -1.63 -14.39 25.12
N ALA A 1117 -1.38 -15.23 26.11
CA ALA A 1117 -0.60 -16.45 25.94
C ALA A 1117 -1.46 -17.44 25.14
N GLY A 1118 -0.88 -18.06 24.11
CA GLY A 1118 -1.56 -19.10 23.36
C GLY A 1118 -0.90 -19.47 22.04
N SER A 1119 0.02 -20.44 22.14
CA SER A 1119 0.25 -21.52 21.17
C SER A 1119 1.26 -21.26 20.04
N LEU A 1120 2.41 -21.97 20.10
CA LEU A 1120 2.91 -22.82 19.02
C LEU A 1120 4.06 -23.73 19.49
N ALA A 1121 3.72 -25.00 19.72
CA ALA A 1121 4.54 -26.22 19.54
C ALA A 1121 3.52 -27.38 19.68
N GLY A 1122 3.40 -28.43 18.88
CA GLY A 1122 4.21 -29.00 17.80
C GLY A 1122 4.07 -30.53 17.87
N SER A 1123 3.18 -31.10 17.05
CA SER A 1123 3.16 -32.49 16.53
C SER A 1123 2.82 -33.73 17.40
N ARG A 1124 1.82 -34.47 16.89
CA ARG A 1124 1.65 -35.95 16.75
C ARG A 1124 1.86 -36.89 17.96
N ASN A 1125 0.77 -37.52 18.44
CA ASN A 1125 0.50 -38.98 18.27
C ASN A 1125 -0.81 -39.46 18.95
N GLY A 1126 -1.60 -40.26 18.22
CA GLY A 1126 -2.21 -41.52 18.65
C GLY A 1126 -3.09 -41.66 19.91
N SER A 1127 -4.38 -41.91 19.65
CA SER A 1127 -5.23 -43.00 20.22
C SER A 1127 -5.79 -42.96 21.66
N ARG A 1128 -7.14 -43.02 21.71
CA ARG A 1128 -8.04 -43.85 22.55
C ARG A 1128 -8.35 -43.50 24.02
N ARG A 1129 -9.67 -43.60 24.30
CA ARG A 1129 -10.42 -43.73 25.59
C ARG A 1129 -10.47 -42.46 26.45
N GLY A 1130 -11.59 -42.01 27.00
CA GLY A 1130 -12.97 -42.48 27.04
C GLY A 1130 -13.63 -41.98 28.33
N SER A 1131 -14.91 -41.56 28.24
CA SER A 1131 -15.88 -41.49 29.36
C SER A 1131 -15.57 -40.45 30.47
N VAL A 1132 -16.49 -39.79 31.19
CA VAL A 1132 -17.94 -39.81 31.38
C VAL A 1132 -18.33 -38.45 31.99
N ASP A 1133 -19.61 -38.16 31.93
CA ASP A 1133 -20.34 -37.04 32.54
C ASP A 1133 -20.03 -36.78 34.03
N TYR A 1134 -20.16 -35.53 34.47
CA TYR A 1134 -20.99 -35.20 35.63
C TYR A 1134 -21.48 -33.74 35.55
N SER A 1135 -22.78 -33.61 35.83
CA SER A 1135 -23.60 -32.41 35.71
C SER A 1135 -23.58 -31.55 36.99
N SER A 1136 -24.16 -30.35 36.87
CA SER A 1136 -24.71 -29.47 37.93
C SER A 1136 -23.69 -28.65 38.76
N THR A 1137 -23.91 -27.39 39.16
CA THR A 1137 -25.16 -26.63 39.36
C THR A 1137 -24.85 -25.12 39.36
N TYR A 1138 -25.80 -24.33 38.85
CA TYR A 1138 -25.89 -22.88 39.02
C TYR A 1138 -26.23 -22.51 40.47
N THR A 1139 -25.61 -21.45 41.00
CA THR A 1139 -26.16 -20.66 42.12
C THR A 1139 -25.87 -19.17 41.90
N TYR A 1140 -26.94 -18.40 41.80
CA TYR A 1140 -26.96 -16.95 41.93
C TYR A 1140 -26.95 -16.59 43.42
N SER A 1141 -26.16 -15.57 43.79
CA SER A 1141 -26.37 -14.82 45.03
C SER A 1141 -26.08 -13.34 44.77
N PHE A 1142 -27.15 -12.55 44.82
CA PHE A 1142 -27.12 -11.10 44.97
C PHE A 1142 -27.00 -10.78 46.47
N SER A 1143 -26.15 -9.84 46.83
CA SER A 1143 -26.21 -9.14 48.12
C SER A 1143 -25.70 -7.72 47.92
N SER A 1144 -26.62 -6.77 47.99
CA SER A 1144 -26.37 -5.34 48.13
C SER A 1144 -25.84 -5.02 49.53
N SER A 1145 -24.95 -4.02 49.67
CA SER A 1145 -25.10 -2.85 50.58
C SER A 1145 -23.82 -2.01 50.62
N SER A 1146 -24.05 -0.69 50.59
CA SER A 1146 -23.15 0.45 50.84
C SER A 1146 -22.34 0.99 49.65
#